data_AF-A0A5K7ZWV8-F1
#
_entry.id   AF-A0A5K7ZWV8-F1
#
_cell.length_a   1.000
_cell.length_b   1.000
_cell.length_c   1.000
_cell.angle_alpha   90.00
_cell.angle_beta   90.00
_cell.angle_gamma   90.00
#
_symmetry.space_group_name_H-M   'P 1'
#
loop_
_entity.id
_entity.type
_entity.pdbx_description
1 polymer ?
#
loop_
_entity_poly.entity_id
_entity_poly.type
_entity_poly.pdbx_seq_one_letter_code
_entity_poly.pdbx_strand_id
1 'polypeptide(L)'
;MSAPLIEEFLTGDNEDIRDLANNEAVLVGFLTLLTELDGLPDLETRFYETSRSLYQVTATGHSMDSLNSCLSAFFGKPQKSAGKRIPVGLRFDPVVKHLGGIRKDQALFLKKLKRGSFYGALWPWQQEREKIEIHLGFHSSGMDAGDYARMGSMVQKFIGQRKIETVAGVGGEIHGISLPSFLQMSEMEEATYTLKVVSGDRVGYLYLDGGSLIAAQYESLTGSDAAYRIISWEKASIQIEAVDPGRVREIHEPLMHVMMESLKLKDETGKDLPSPPPAPPSPPKKRRPAGPPSPASEVSRKEQTPPKKAPAATPKKLPVQEPPVVGGDPVLAQEPIAPFEKPADRSAAKQGRMRRTTKILLFILVLTIVAAAVVGGGTIFHRTQKNQRYEQLMADLAVSKELDAQIVLLMQYIKAYPKDGHRTELETRLEVASVEMEKRDYDKTVLSVSQLPIDEKYEKKALSLYTAFLAKYPQSPYVRQINASITGIRQLLGTAYYEDLKRNSPADLMERYVAYQEYLDQFPNSAERQSVEQMITELSDAYAGAIEGQMAACETKGKWDNCIAECDRFLSVLADKPAAETVRRLRTVMIDKQELANIVNMAQQVAGDWTKARKAYTDYLERRPDTTQRAALEKRIAAFDDELARQRQWEKMAAYAGDPTRDIFNRVQRLERYIADHGKGPYAAPAINLRERLQADLENAIHEQQMAKKRQQALARQQAENARQQKALQRIQHLQAQVARQLRPVAGRFHDNGDGTATDRVTGLTWSLLDSTMVLGTCIDYRTAQKYVSQLKTGGHSGWRLPTAGELAAIYKNAPFFPQTETEWYWTSESFARGYHRVVDVVTTTRETVFQRVSKPEDRCGAVRAVRR
;
A
#
# COMPACT_ATOMS: atom_id res chain seq x y z
N MET A 1 -37.57 -0.91 -7.70
CA MET A 1 -38.82 -1.63 -7.38
C MET A 1 -38.96 -1.62 -5.85
N SER A 2 -39.14 -0.44 -5.25
CA SER A 2 -38.77 -0.20 -3.85
C SER A 2 -39.87 -0.42 -2.81
N ALA A 3 -41.15 -0.47 -3.22
CA ALA A 3 -42.28 -0.74 -2.32
C ALA A 3 -42.19 -2.07 -1.54
N PRO A 4 -41.94 -3.25 -2.17
CA PRO A 4 -42.00 -4.53 -1.48
C PRO A 4 -41.02 -4.67 -0.30
N LEU A 5 -39.83 -4.07 -0.34
CA LEU A 5 -38.90 -4.08 0.79
C LEU A 5 -39.42 -3.31 2.01
N ILE A 6 -40.17 -2.23 1.78
CA ILE A 6 -40.77 -1.41 2.83
C ILE A 6 -42.02 -2.11 3.37
N GLU A 7 -42.87 -2.63 2.49
CA GLU A 7 -44.04 -3.44 2.85
C GLU A 7 -43.64 -4.67 3.69
N GLU A 8 -42.62 -5.44 3.26
CA GLU A 8 -42.08 -6.61 4.00
C GLU A 8 -41.73 -6.24 5.45
N PHE A 9 -40.94 -5.17 5.64
CA PHE A 9 -40.53 -4.71 6.97
C PHE A 9 -41.72 -4.23 7.83
N LEU A 10 -42.69 -3.54 7.23
CA LEU A 10 -43.83 -2.96 7.93
C LEU A 10 -44.93 -3.97 8.31
N THR A 11 -44.85 -5.23 7.87
CA THR A 11 -45.78 -6.31 8.31
C THR A 11 -45.67 -6.69 9.79
N GLY A 12 -44.68 -6.19 10.53
CA GLY A 12 -44.40 -6.60 11.91
C GLY A 12 -45.43 -6.16 12.96
N ASP A 13 -45.78 -7.08 13.87
CA ASP A 13 -46.77 -6.85 14.94
C ASP A 13 -46.32 -5.90 16.08
N ASN A 14 -45.04 -5.53 16.14
CA ASN A 14 -44.53 -4.60 17.15
C ASN A 14 -45.21 -3.23 17.01
N GLU A 15 -45.69 -2.67 18.12
CA GLU A 15 -46.25 -1.31 18.18
C GLU A 15 -45.30 -0.23 17.62
N ASP A 16 -43.98 -0.43 17.70
CA ASP A 16 -42.96 0.45 17.12
C ASP A 16 -42.85 0.33 15.59
N ILE A 17 -43.04 -0.87 15.03
CA ILE A 17 -43.15 -1.07 13.57
C ILE A 17 -44.49 -0.51 13.08
N ARG A 18 -45.57 -0.67 13.85
CA ARG A 18 -46.87 -0.05 13.57
C ARG A 18 -46.79 1.48 13.63
N ASP A 19 -45.99 2.10 14.51
CA ASP A 19 -45.76 3.56 14.50
C ASP A 19 -44.98 4.00 13.26
N LEU A 20 -44.02 3.19 12.79
CA LEU A 20 -43.34 3.41 11.50
C LEU A 20 -44.29 3.26 10.30
N ALA A 21 -45.19 2.26 10.30
CA ALA A 21 -46.18 2.06 9.24
C ALA A 21 -47.19 3.21 9.14
N ASN A 22 -47.71 3.68 10.28
CA ASN A 22 -48.55 4.88 10.34
C ASN A 22 -47.81 6.18 9.91
N ASN A 23 -46.48 6.12 9.76
CA ASN A 23 -45.63 7.22 9.33
C ASN A 23 -44.75 6.83 8.13
N GLU A 24 -45.22 5.96 7.23
CA GLU A 24 -44.43 5.40 6.12
C GLU A 24 -43.72 6.48 5.28
N ALA A 25 -44.40 7.59 4.96
CA ALA A 25 -43.81 8.71 4.22
C ALA A 25 -42.58 9.33 4.93
N VAL A 26 -42.48 9.22 6.26
CA VAL A 26 -41.30 9.63 7.03
C VAL A 26 -40.17 8.62 6.88
N LEU A 27 -40.46 7.31 6.84
CA LEU A 27 -39.49 6.25 6.57
C LEU A 27 -38.96 6.33 5.11
N VAL A 28 -39.84 6.49 4.13
CA VAL A 28 -39.48 6.71 2.71
C VAL A 28 -38.61 7.96 2.56
N GLY A 29 -38.94 9.07 3.24
CA GLY A 29 -38.11 10.27 3.24
C GLY A 29 -36.73 10.07 3.87
N PHE A 30 -36.62 9.23 4.90
CA PHE A 30 -35.34 8.89 5.53
C PHE A 30 -34.47 8.02 4.59
N LEU A 31 -35.05 6.99 3.97
CA LEU A 31 -34.38 6.15 2.97
C LEU A 31 -33.95 6.96 1.72
N THR A 32 -34.74 7.98 1.36
CA THR A 32 -34.39 8.92 0.28
C THR A 32 -33.15 9.74 0.64
N LEU A 33 -33.11 10.36 1.82
CA LEU A 33 -31.93 11.09 2.33
C LEU A 33 -30.67 10.20 2.36
N LEU A 34 -30.81 8.94 2.77
CA LEU A 34 -29.70 7.99 2.76
C LEU A 34 -29.16 7.75 1.35
N THR A 35 -30.05 7.64 0.35
CA THR A 35 -29.65 7.49 -1.06
C THR A 35 -28.98 8.76 -1.59
N GLU A 36 -29.52 9.94 -1.27
CA GLU A 36 -28.95 11.23 -1.70
C GLU A 36 -27.54 11.45 -1.15
N LEU A 37 -27.30 11.06 0.11
CA LEU A 37 -25.98 11.08 0.71
C LEU A 37 -25.06 10.04 0.08
N ASP A 38 -25.49 8.78 -0.06
CA ASP A 38 -24.69 7.67 -0.58
C ASP A 38 -24.26 7.84 -2.06
N GLY A 39 -24.88 8.79 -2.77
CA GLY A 39 -24.48 9.25 -4.11
C GLY A 39 -23.52 10.44 -4.15
N LEU A 40 -23.11 11.01 -3.01
CA LEU A 40 -22.12 12.10 -2.98
C LEU A 40 -20.69 11.57 -3.17
N PRO A 41 -19.82 12.30 -3.89
CA PRO A 41 -18.39 12.01 -3.91
C PRO A 41 -17.76 12.22 -2.52
N ASP A 42 -16.56 11.67 -2.31
CA ASP A 42 -15.72 11.90 -1.12
C ASP A 42 -16.37 11.48 0.22
N LEU A 43 -17.18 10.41 0.19
CA LEU A 43 -17.67 9.68 1.37
C LEU A 43 -16.97 8.32 1.54
N GLU A 44 -16.35 8.08 2.70
CA GLU A 44 -15.72 6.81 3.06
C GLU A 44 -16.58 6.01 4.06
N THR A 45 -16.94 4.76 3.73
CA THR A 45 -17.52 3.80 4.68
C THR A 45 -16.41 3.18 5.56
N ARG A 46 -16.50 3.32 6.88
CA ARG A 46 -15.54 2.73 7.83
C ARG A 46 -15.75 1.22 8.00
N PHE A 47 -14.81 0.42 7.50
CA PHE A 47 -14.94 -1.05 7.42
C PHE A 47 -14.66 -1.84 8.72
N TYR A 48 -14.33 -1.18 9.84
CA TYR A 48 -13.73 -1.82 11.02
C TYR A 48 -14.42 -1.55 12.37
N GLU A 49 -15.61 -0.93 12.38
CA GLU A 49 -16.39 -0.70 13.61
C GLU A 49 -17.84 -1.17 13.41
N THR A 50 -18.40 -1.90 14.39
CA THR A 50 -19.83 -2.23 14.42
C THR A 50 -20.63 -0.95 14.64
N SER A 51 -21.20 -0.40 13.56
CA SER A 51 -21.93 0.87 13.64
C SER A 51 -23.11 0.79 14.61
N ARG A 52 -23.30 1.86 15.37
CA ARG A 52 -24.45 2.05 16.27
C ARG A 52 -25.64 2.74 15.58
N SER A 53 -25.51 3.00 14.28
CA SER A 53 -26.49 3.68 13.44
C SER A 53 -26.81 2.82 12.22
N LEU A 54 -27.92 3.10 11.54
CA LEU A 54 -28.35 2.35 10.35
C LEU A 54 -27.45 2.66 9.14
N TYR A 55 -26.85 3.86 9.14
CA TYR A 55 -25.88 4.35 8.16
C TYR A 55 -24.82 5.20 8.87
N GLN A 56 -23.55 4.99 8.51
CA GLN A 56 -22.40 5.74 9.05
C GLN A 56 -21.29 5.86 8.00
N VAL A 57 -20.90 7.09 7.67
CA VAL A 57 -19.85 7.43 6.68
C VAL A 57 -19.00 8.59 7.16
N THR A 58 -17.74 8.67 6.72
CA THR A 58 -16.89 9.85 6.91
C THR A 58 -16.90 10.69 5.64
N ALA A 59 -17.38 11.92 5.71
CA ALA A 59 -17.28 12.89 4.63
C ALA A 59 -15.95 13.63 4.68
N THR A 60 -15.23 13.66 3.56
CA THR A 60 -14.03 14.47 3.32
C THR A 60 -14.36 15.62 2.37
N GLY A 61 -13.75 16.80 2.55
CA GLY A 61 -13.95 17.97 1.67
C GLY A 61 -15.30 18.68 1.80
N HIS A 62 -16.35 17.98 2.24
CA HIS A 62 -17.66 18.55 2.51
C HIS A 62 -17.65 19.49 3.73
N SER A 63 -18.23 20.69 3.56
CA SER A 63 -18.36 21.65 4.65
C SER A 63 -19.43 21.25 5.67
N MET A 64 -19.28 21.67 6.92
CA MET A 64 -20.31 21.46 7.95
C MET A 64 -21.67 22.06 7.55
N ASP A 65 -21.68 23.15 6.78
CA ASP A 65 -22.91 23.86 6.40
C ASP A 65 -23.59 23.27 5.15
N SER A 66 -22.85 22.66 4.22
CA SER A 66 -23.45 21.86 3.15
C SER A 66 -24.09 20.59 3.70
N LEU A 67 -23.41 19.88 4.62
CA LEU A 67 -23.99 18.71 5.31
C LEU A 67 -25.17 19.09 6.22
N ASN A 68 -25.09 20.21 6.95
CA ASN A 68 -26.25 20.74 7.69
C ASN A 68 -27.44 21.00 6.76
N SER A 69 -27.20 21.51 5.55
CA SER A 69 -28.25 21.85 4.58
C SER A 69 -28.92 20.59 4.00
N CYS A 70 -28.13 19.58 3.63
CA CYS A 70 -28.63 18.27 3.19
C CYS A 70 -29.52 17.61 4.26
N LEU A 71 -29.01 17.44 5.49
CA LEU A 71 -29.82 16.86 6.59
C LEU A 71 -31.04 17.72 6.93
N SER A 72 -30.98 19.06 6.77
CA SER A 72 -32.12 19.95 7.00
C SER A 72 -33.28 19.73 6.05
N ALA A 73 -33.06 19.17 4.84
CA ALA A 73 -34.14 18.89 3.88
C ALA A 73 -35.14 17.87 4.45
N PHE A 74 -34.65 16.79 5.09
CA PHE A 74 -35.50 15.78 5.72
C PHE A 74 -35.86 16.11 7.18
N PHE A 75 -34.89 16.56 7.99
CA PHE A 75 -35.09 16.74 9.44
C PHE A 75 -35.63 18.12 9.84
N GLY A 76 -35.55 19.12 8.95
CA GLY A 76 -35.69 20.52 9.33
C GLY A 76 -34.50 21.02 10.15
N LYS A 77 -34.69 22.13 10.88
CA LYS A 77 -33.60 22.84 11.59
C LYS A 77 -32.97 21.94 12.67
N PRO A 78 -31.64 21.96 12.85
CA PRO A 78 -30.96 21.13 13.85
C PRO A 78 -31.38 21.49 15.28
N GLN A 79 -31.88 20.51 16.02
CA GLN A 79 -32.22 20.61 17.45
C GLN A 79 -31.02 21.00 18.31
N LYS A 80 -29.80 20.68 17.83
CA LYS A 80 -28.55 21.18 18.37
C LYS A 80 -27.60 21.54 17.22
N SER A 81 -27.39 22.83 16.98
CA SER A 81 -26.41 23.30 15.98
C SER A 81 -24.96 23.05 16.44
N ALA A 82 -24.04 22.96 15.49
CA ALA A 82 -22.60 23.06 15.74
C ALA A 82 -22.24 24.32 16.56
N GLY A 83 -21.17 24.24 17.35
CA GLY A 83 -20.69 25.32 18.23
C GLY A 83 -21.54 25.65 19.47
N LYS A 84 -22.83 25.26 19.51
CA LYS A 84 -23.73 25.54 20.65
C LYS A 84 -23.60 24.48 21.76
N ARG A 85 -24.01 24.82 22.98
CA ARG A 85 -24.20 23.85 24.09
C ARG A 85 -25.51 23.08 23.87
N ILE A 86 -25.57 21.83 24.33
CA ILE A 86 -26.79 21.02 24.28
C ILE A 86 -27.90 21.61 25.19
N PRO A 87 -29.12 21.86 24.68
CA PRO A 87 -30.26 22.33 25.46
C PRO A 87 -30.58 21.38 26.63
N VAL A 88 -31.04 21.90 27.76
CA VAL A 88 -31.21 21.09 29.00
C VAL A 88 -32.19 19.92 28.80
N GLY A 89 -33.35 20.16 28.18
CA GLY A 89 -34.32 19.11 27.88
C GLY A 89 -33.84 18.05 26.88
N LEU A 90 -32.83 18.38 26.07
CA LEU A 90 -32.25 17.46 25.07
C LEU A 90 -31.18 16.52 25.68
N ARG A 91 -30.68 16.82 26.88
CA ARG A 91 -29.65 15.99 27.57
C ARG A 91 -30.15 14.61 28.01
N PHE A 92 -31.45 14.50 28.21
CA PHE A 92 -32.13 13.29 28.66
C PHE A 92 -32.92 12.60 27.53
N ASP A 93 -32.76 13.09 26.29
CA ASP A 93 -33.39 12.49 25.12
C ASP A 93 -32.82 11.09 24.86
N PRO A 94 -33.65 10.05 24.62
CA PRO A 94 -33.18 8.69 24.38
C PRO A 94 -32.12 8.60 23.27
N VAL A 95 -32.24 9.40 22.20
CA VAL A 95 -31.26 9.42 21.10
C VAL A 95 -29.90 9.92 21.58
N VAL A 96 -29.87 10.94 22.44
CA VAL A 96 -28.62 11.49 23.00
C VAL A 96 -27.94 10.48 23.92
N LYS A 97 -28.72 9.63 24.61
CA LYS A 97 -28.19 8.51 25.39
C LYS A 97 -27.65 7.39 24.48
N HIS A 98 -28.38 7.02 23.43
CA HIS A 98 -27.97 6.01 22.41
C HIS A 98 -26.64 6.37 21.74
N LEU A 99 -26.48 7.64 21.35
CA LEU A 99 -25.26 8.17 20.74
C LEU A 99 -24.09 8.38 21.72
N GLY A 100 -24.27 8.12 23.03
CA GLY A 100 -23.22 8.29 24.04
C GLY A 100 -22.95 9.75 24.46
N GLY A 101 -23.90 10.66 24.21
CA GLY A 101 -23.76 12.10 24.44
C GLY A 101 -23.30 12.87 23.20
N ILE A 102 -23.41 14.20 23.24
CA ILE A 102 -23.09 15.06 22.09
C ILE A 102 -22.26 16.28 22.53
N ARG A 103 -21.11 16.47 21.88
CA ARG A 103 -20.12 17.52 22.14
C ARG A 103 -20.55 18.90 21.63
N LYS A 104 -19.81 19.96 21.99
CA LYS A 104 -20.09 21.35 21.59
C LYS A 104 -19.94 21.57 20.08
N ASP A 105 -19.00 20.89 19.45
CA ASP A 105 -18.62 20.95 18.03
C ASP A 105 -19.62 20.27 17.08
N GLN A 106 -20.22 19.14 17.49
CA GLN A 106 -21.11 18.29 16.68
C GLN A 106 -22.48 18.93 16.39
N ALA A 107 -23.26 18.42 15.43
CA ALA A 107 -24.67 18.77 15.26
C ALA A 107 -25.60 17.58 15.56
N LEU A 108 -26.85 17.85 15.96
CA LEU A 108 -27.94 16.87 16.06
C LEU A 108 -29.23 17.40 15.41
N PHE A 109 -29.83 16.51 14.62
CA PHE A 109 -31.13 16.58 14.00
C PHE A 109 -32.01 15.46 14.58
N LEU A 110 -33.29 15.74 14.84
CA LEU A 110 -34.28 14.75 15.30
C LEU A 110 -35.61 14.98 14.58
N LYS A 111 -36.25 13.89 14.14
CA LYS A 111 -37.62 13.88 13.62
C LYS A 111 -38.41 12.84 14.42
N LYS A 112 -39.25 13.31 15.33
CA LYS A 112 -39.92 12.48 16.33
C LYS A 112 -41.19 11.84 15.77
N LEU A 113 -41.38 10.55 16.08
CA LEU A 113 -42.65 9.85 15.93
C LEU A 113 -43.31 9.72 17.32
N LYS A 114 -44.34 8.87 17.45
CA LYS A 114 -45.06 8.67 18.71
C LYS A 114 -44.25 7.83 19.72
N ARG A 115 -43.46 6.86 19.22
CA ARG A 115 -42.71 5.90 20.04
C ARG A 115 -41.19 6.02 19.91
N GLY A 116 -40.70 6.37 18.72
CA GLY A 116 -39.27 6.56 18.45
C GLY A 116 -38.93 7.91 17.82
N SER A 117 -37.70 8.05 17.34
CA SER A 117 -37.24 9.22 16.61
C SER A 117 -36.18 8.83 15.58
N PHE A 118 -36.34 9.31 14.35
CA PHE A 118 -35.23 9.36 13.40
C PHE A 118 -34.24 10.42 13.87
N TYR A 119 -32.95 10.16 13.67
CA TYR A 119 -31.87 11.06 14.04
C TYR A 119 -30.82 11.18 12.94
N GLY A 120 -30.19 12.35 12.89
CA GLY A 120 -28.99 12.62 12.10
C GLY A 120 -27.99 13.40 12.95
N ALA A 121 -26.73 13.00 12.95
CA ALA A 121 -25.68 13.70 13.67
C ALA A 121 -24.44 13.88 12.80
N LEU A 122 -23.82 15.07 12.89
CA LEU A 122 -22.62 15.45 12.15
C LEU A 122 -21.47 15.65 13.13
N TRP A 123 -20.44 14.83 13.01
CA TRP A 123 -19.37 14.65 13.99
C TRP A 123 -18.00 15.00 13.38
N PRO A 124 -17.59 16.29 13.41
CA PRO A 124 -16.26 16.69 12.96
C PRO A 124 -15.17 16.03 13.81
N TRP A 125 -14.09 15.57 13.17
CA TRP A 125 -12.93 15.03 13.87
C TRP A 125 -12.16 16.16 14.58
N GLN A 126 -11.54 15.85 15.72
CA GLN A 126 -10.94 16.89 16.56
C GLN A 126 -9.61 17.45 16.00
N GLN A 127 -8.85 16.62 15.28
CA GLN A 127 -7.58 16.99 14.65
C GLN A 127 -7.75 17.36 13.16
N GLU A 128 -8.58 16.63 12.42
CA GLU A 128 -8.85 16.83 10.99
C GLU A 128 -10.28 17.35 10.78
N ARG A 129 -10.53 18.65 10.99
CA ARG A 129 -11.91 19.20 10.97
C ARG A 129 -12.61 19.16 9.60
N GLU A 130 -11.86 18.89 8.54
CA GLU A 130 -12.35 18.65 7.18
C GLU A 130 -12.91 17.23 7.00
N LYS A 131 -12.79 16.37 8.03
CA LYS A 131 -13.50 15.09 8.15
C LYS A 131 -14.68 15.22 9.09
N ILE A 132 -15.86 14.93 8.56
CA ILE A 132 -17.13 14.98 9.29
C ILE A 132 -17.78 13.61 9.20
N GLU A 133 -17.85 12.92 10.33
CA GLU A 133 -18.54 11.63 10.42
C GLU A 133 -20.05 11.86 10.50
N ILE A 134 -20.81 11.22 9.62
CA ILE A 134 -22.26 11.34 9.49
C ILE A 134 -22.87 10.08 10.09
N HIS A 135 -23.72 10.23 11.12
CA HIS A 135 -24.49 9.13 11.70
C HIS A 135 -25.98 9.34 11.43
N LEU A 136 -26.63 8.37 10.80
CA LEU A 136 -28.06 8.41 10.50
C LEU A 136 -28.75 7.13 10.96
N GLY A 137 -29.87 7.27 11.66
CA GLY A 137 -30.59 6.12 12.20
C GLY A 137 -31.94 6.46 12.79
N PHE A 138 -32.51 5.46 13.46
CA PHE A 138 -33.72 5.56 14.28
C PHE A 138 -33.39 5.06 15.69
N HIS A 139 -34.13 5.52 16.69
CA HIS A 139 -34.08 4.95 18.03
C HIS A 139 -35.45 5.02 18.70
N SER A 140 -35.85 3.90 19.31
CA SER A 140 -37.00 3.78 20.21
C SER A 140 -36.56 2.99 21.44
N SER A 141 -37.20 3.24 22.57
CA SER A 141 -37.05 2.44 23.79
C SER A 141 -37.90 1.15 23.81
N GLY A 142 -38.77 0.94 22.80
CA GLY A 142 -39.63 -0.24 22.67
C GLY A 142 -39.26 -1.20 21.53
N MET A 143 -38.36 -0.81 20.63
CA MET A 143 -37.87 -1.65 19.54
C MET A 143 -36.74 -2.57 20.03
N ASP A 144 -36.84 -3.87 19.76
CA ASP A 144 -35.78 -4.83 20.13
C ASP A 144 -34.64 -4.90 19.10
N ALA A 145 -33.58 -5.63 19.45
CA ALA A 145 -32.38 -5.74 18.63
C ALA A 145 -32.58 -6.52 17.31
N GLY A 146 -33.56 -7.44 17.25
CA GLY A 146 -33.92 -8.18 16.04
C GLY A 146 -34.75 -7.33 15.09
N ASP A 147 -35.72 -6.59 15.60
CA ASP A 147 -36.47 -5.58 14.83
C ASP A 147 -35.53 -4.49 14.27
N TYR A 148 -34.61 -3.99 15.10
CA TYR A 148 -33.60 -3.01 14.67
C TYR A 148 -32.65 -3.59 13.61
N ALA A 149 -32.23 -4.85 13.75
CA ALA A 149 -31.41 -5.53 12.75
C ALA A 149 -32.15 -5.71 11.41
N ARG A 150 -33.43 -6.12 11.40
CA ARG A 150 -34.24 -6.19 10.17
C ARG A 150 -34.34 -4.82 9.50
N MET A 151 -34.52 -3.75 10.27
CA MET A 151 -34.54 -2.38 9.73
C MET A 151 -33.19 -1.97 9.13
N GLY A 152 -32.08 -2.38 9.74
CA GLY A 152 -30.73 -2.22 9.17
C GLY A 152 -30.56 -2.98 7.85
N SER A 153 -31.00 -4.23 7.77
CA SER A 153 -30.99 -5.02 6.53
C SER A 153 -31.84 -4.40 5.43
N MET A 154 -33.03 -3.88 5.76
CA MET A 154 -33.88 -3.13 4.81
C MET A 154 -33.16 -1.88 4.28
N VAL A 155 -32.54 -1.09 5.16
CA VAL A 155 -31.77 0.12 4.77
C VAL A 155 -30.65 -0.24 3.78
N GLN A 156 -29.85 -1.27 4.07
CA GLN A 156 -28.75 -1.68 3.20
C GLN A 156 -29.26 -2.23 1.85
N LYS A 157 -30.31 -3.06 1.85
CA LYS A 157 -30.95 -3.55 0.61
C LYS A 157 -31.50 -2.40 -0.25
N PHE A 158 -32.13 -1.39 0.36
CA PHE A 158 -32.71 -0.24 -0.34
C PHE A 158 -31.64 0.60 -1.05
N ILE A 159 -30.52 0.88 -0.36
CA ILE A 159 -29.38 1.61 -0.93
C ILE A 159 -28.75 0.81 -2.08
N GLY A 160 -28.51 -0.50 -1.89
CA GLY A 160 -27.94 -1.38 -2.91
C GLY A 160 -28.80 -1.49 -4.17
N GLN A 161 -30.12 -1.70 -4.03
CA GLN A 161 -31.03 -1.78 -5.17
C GLN A 161 -31.01 -0.51 -6.04
N ARG A 162 -30.90 0.69 -5.44
CA ARG A 162 -30.85 1.92 -6.23
C ARG A 162 -29.56 2.12 -7.00
N LYS A 163 -28.41 1.62 -6.51
CA LYS A 163 -27.17 1.57 -7.29
C LYS A 163 -27.36 0.69 -8.54
N ILE A 164 -27.99 -0.47 -8.38
CA ILE A 164 -28.29 -1.39 -9.50
C ILE A 164 -29.31 -0.77 -10.48
N GLU A 165 -30.40 -0.16 -10.02
CA GLU A 165 -31.37 0.51 -10.92
C GLU A 165 -30.73 1.66 -11.71
N THR A 166 -29.79 2.39 -11.12
CA THR A 166 -29.09 3.49 -11.79
C THR A 166 -28.13 2.98 -12.88
N VAL A 167 -27.49 1.83 -12.66
CA VAL A 167 -26.62 1.17 -13.64
C VAL A 167 -27.45 0.48 -14.74
N ALA A 168 -28.57 -0.17 -14.40
CA ALA A 168 -29.43 -0.84 -15.38
C ALA A 168 -30.20 0.16 -16.27
N GLY A 169 -30.51 1.36 -15.77
CA GLY A 169 -31.13 2.43 -16.56
C GLY A 169 -30.21 3.08 -17.61
N VAL A 170 -28.90 2.84 -17.53
CA VAL A 170 -27.89 3.30 -18.49
C VAL A 170 -27.21 2.08 -19.08
N GLY A 171 -27.76 1.54 -20.18
CA GLY A 171 -27.29 0.31 -20.82
C GLY A 171 -25.80 0.32 -21.14
N GLY A 172 -25.00 -0.21 -20.20
CA GLY A 172 -23.56 -0.05 -20.16
C GLY A 172 -22.83 -1.29 -20.69
N GLU A 173 -21.95 -1.06 -21.66
CA GLU A 173 -21.02 -2.08 -22.13
C GLU A 173 -19.78 -2.11 -21.24
N ILE A 174 -19.59 -3.20 -20.48
CA ILE A 174 -18.56 -3.26 -19.44
C ILE A 174 -17.23 -3.72 -20.04
N HIS A 175 -16.39 -2.74 -20.39
CA HIS A 175 -15.02 -2.97 -20.88
C HIS A 175 -14.00 -3.03 -19.74
N GLY A 176 -13.14 -4.06 -19.76
CA GLY A 176 -11.94 -4.14 -18.89
C GLY A 176 -12.03 -5.10 -17.70
N ILE A 177 -13.21 -5.63 -17.36
CA ILE A 177 -13.36 -6.72 -16.38
C ILE A 177 -13.40 -8.06 -17.12
N SER A 178 -12.76 -9.10 -16.57
CA SER A 178 -12.83 -10.45 -17.16
C SER A 178 -14.18 -11.10 -16.88
N LEU A 179 -14.76 -11.84 -17.83
CA LEU A 179 -16.06 -12.50 -17.62
C LEU A 179 -16.11 -13.42 -16.38
N PRO A 180 -15.09 -14.25 -16.07
CA PRO A 180 -15.03 -14.96 -14.79
C PRO A 180 -15.07 -14.04 -13.55
N SER A 181 -14.36 -12.90 -13.59
CA SER A 181 -14.40 -11.91 -12.49
C SER A 181 -15.76 -11.23 -12.37
N PHE A 182 -16.42 -10.94 -13.49
CA PHE A 182 -17.75 -10.35 -13.51
C PHE A 182 -18.78 -11.33 -12.91
N LEU A 183 -18.77 -12.60 -13.33
CA LEU A 183 -19.67 -13.62 -12.77
C LEU A 183 -19.45 -13.86 -11.27
N GLN A 184 -18.19 -13.81 -10.80
CA GLN A 184 -17.88 -13.85 -9.35
C GLN A 184 -18.48 -12.66 -8.59
N MET A 185 -18.44 -11.47 -9.18
CA MET A 185 -19.09 -10.27 -8.63
C MET A 185 -20.61 -10.46 -8.59
N SER A 186 -21.22 -10.96 -9.67
CA SER A 186 -22.66 -11.29 -9.73
C SER A 186 -23.08 -12.32 -8.67
N GLU A 187 -22.27 -13.34 -8.41
CA GLU A 187 -22.51 -14.36 -7.38
C GLU A 187 -22.44 -13.75 -5.97
N MET A 188 -21.49 -12.86 -5.71
CA MET A 188 -21.37 -12.13 -4.43
C MET A 188 -22.47 -11.08 -4.19
N GLU A 189 -23.07 -10.54 -5.25
CA GLU A 189 -24.13 -9.53 -5.19
C GLU A 189 -25.55 -10.13 -5.22
N GLU A 190 -25.68 -11.46 -5.18
CA GLU A 190 -26.96 -12.20 -5.35
C GLU A 190 -27.74 -11.77 -6.61
N ALA A 191 -27.02 -11.37 -7.67
CA ALA A 191 -27.60 -10.66 -8.81
C ALA A 191 -28.46 -11.55 -9.72
N THR A 192 -29.56 -10.98 -10.24
CA THR A 192 -30.54 -11.65 -11.11
C THR A 192 -30.72 -10.85 -12.40
N TYR A 193 -30.16 -11.32 -13.52
CA TYR A 193 -30.24 -10.71 -14.85
C TYR A 193 -29.80 -11.67 -15.97
N THR A 194 -30.08 -11.30 -17.22
CA THR A 194 -29.50 -11.97 -18.39
C THR A 194 -28.21 -11.24 -18.79
N LEU A 195 -27.11 -11.95 -18.97
CA LEU A 195 -25.88 -11.41 -19.56
C LEU A 195 -25.75 -11.88 -21.01
N LYS A 196 -25.62 -10.91 -21.90
CA LYS A 196 -25.27 -11.12 -23.30
C LYS A 196 -23.79 -10.82 -23.47
N VAL A 197 -23.08 -11.83 -23.92
CA VAL A 197 -21.63 -11.82 -24.08
C VAL A 197 -21.30 -11.82 -25.57
N VAL A 198 -20.38 -10.95 -25.99
CA VAL A 198 -19.96 -10.80 -27.39
C VAL A 198 -18.44 -10.92 -27.50
N SER A 199 -17.92 -11.78 -28.37
CA SER A 199 -16.48 -11.94 -28.61
C SER A 199 -16.19 -12.22 -30.10
N GLY A 200 -15.84 -11.15 -30.81
CA GLY A 200 -15.85 -11.13 -32.28
C GLY A 200 -17.29 -11.27 -32.79
N ASP A 201 -17.48 -12.08 -33.83
CA ASP A 201 -18.81 -12.36 -34.41
C ASP A 201 -19.68 -13.32 -33.56
N ARG A 202 -19.18 -13.80 -32.42
CA ARG A 202 -19.87 -14.75 -31.54
C ARG A 202 -20.68 -14.03 -30.47
N VAL A 203 -21.94 -14.45 -30.30
CA VAL A 203 -22.84 -13.97 -29.26
C VAL A 203 -23.34 -15.16 -28.45
N GLY A 204 -23.28 -15.06 -27.12
CA GLY A 204 -23.78 -16.06 -26.19
C GLY A 204 -24.51 -15.42 -25.02
N TYR A 205 -25.39 -16.17 -24.36
CA TYR A 205 -26.23 -15.71 -23.26
C TYR A 205 -25.95 -16.54 -22.01
N LEU A 206 -25.87 -15.88 -20.85
CA LEU A 206 -25.74 -16.47 -19.52
C LEU A 206 -26.89 -15.93 -18.66
N TYR A 207 -27.61 -16.80 -17.96
CA TYR A 207 -28.80 -16.43 -17.18
C TYR A 207 -28.48 -16.59 -15.69
N LEU A 208 -28.61 -15.51 -14.92
CA LEU A 208 -28.33 -15.50 -13.48
C LEU A 208 -29.59 -15.24 -12.67
N ASP A 209 -29.73 -15.97 -11.56
CA ASP A 209 -30.82 -15.86 -10.59
C ASP A 209 -30.27 -16.08 -9.17
N GLY A 210 -30.44 -15.10 -8.28
CA GLY A 210 -29.89 -15.09 -6.93
C GLY A 210 -28.36 -15.26 -6.92
N GLY A 211 -27.66 -14.68 -7.90
CA GLY A 211 -26.23 -14.84 -8.12
C GLY A 211 -25.80 -16.19 -8.70
N SER A 212 -26.68 -17.21 -8.69
CA SER A 212 -26.42 -18.49 -9.37
C SER A 212 -26.49 -18.33 -10.88
N LEU A 213 -25.49 -18.82 -11.60
CA LEU A 213 -25.63 -19.12 -13.03
C LEU A 213 -26.60 -20.31 -13.19
N ILE A 214 -27.81 -20.06 -13.69
CA ILE A 214 -28.88 -21.07 -13.81
C ILE A 214 -28.99 -21.69 -15.21
N ALA A 215 -28.60 -20.97 -16.27
CA ALA A 215 -28.61 -21.50 -17.63
C ALA A 215 -27.60 -20.73 -18.51
N ALA A 216 -27.30 -21.28 -19.67
CA ALA A 216 -26.50 -20.63 -20.71
C ALA A 216 -26.96 -21.08 -22.10
N GLN A 217 -26.64 -20.29 -23.13
CA GLN A 217 -26.94 -20.61 -24.52
C GLN A 217 -25.93 -20.00 -25.48
N TYR A 218 -25.37 -20.82 -26.38
CA TYR A 218 -24.46 -20.38 -27.44
C TYR A 218 -24.65 -21.26 -28.67
N GLU A 219 -25.02 -20.65 -29.81
CA GLU A 219 -25.40 -21.35 -31.04
C GLU A 219 -26.45 -22.45 -30.78
N SER A 220 -26.10 -23.73 -30.93
CA SER A 220 -26.95 -24.90 -30.65
C SER A 220 -26.71 -25.55 -29.28
N LEU A 221 -25.78 -25.02 -28.48
CA LEU A 221 -25.47 -25.50 -27.14
C LEU A 221 -26.31 -24.77 -26.09
N THR A 222 -26.68 -25.49 -25.03
CA THR A 222 -27.36 -24.97 -23.83
C THR A 222 -26.72 -25.54 -22.56
N GLY A 223 -27.19 -25.15 -21.38
CA GLY A 223 -26.64 -25.62 -20.10
C GLY A 223 -25.13 -25.40 -19.93
N SER A 224 -24.49 -26.27 -19.15
CA SER A 224 -23.10 -26.08 -18.71
C SER A 224 -22.10 -26.10 -19.88
N ASP A 225 -22.36 -26.86 -20.96
CA ASP A 225 -21.53 -26.86 -22.18
C ASP A 225 -21.50 -25.49 -22.89
N ALA A 226 -22.63 -24.78 -22.93
CA ALA A 226 -22.67 -23.42 -23.45
C ALA A 226 -21.89 -22.46 -22.53
N ALA A 227 -22.06 -22.60 -21.21
CA ALA A 227 -21.34 -21.77 -20.23
C ALA A 227 -19.82 -21.93 -20.38
N TYR A 228 -19.30 -23.17 -20.48
CA TYR A 228 -17.87 -23.42 -20.65
C TYR A 228 -17.29 -22.72 -21.88
N ARG A 229 -18.03 -22.77 -23.00
CA ARG A 229 -17.62 -22.11 -24.25
C ARG A 229 -17.59 -20.60 -24.08
N ILE A 230 -18.67 -19.98 -23.59
CA ILE A 230 -18.76 -18.51 -23.44
C ILE A 230 -17.70 -17.98 -22.46
N ILE A 231 -17.52 -18.63 -21.31
CA ILE A 231 -16.61 -18.18 -20.24
C ILE A 231 -15.13 -18.28 -20.67
N SER A 232 -14.80 -19.18 -21.61
CA SER A 232 -13.44 -19.31 -22.16
C SER A 232 -13.01 -18.18 -23.12
N TRP A 233 -13.93 -17.30 -23.56
CA TRP A 233 -13.66 -16.31 -24.61
C TRP A 233 -12.70 -15.20 -24.17
N GLU A 234 -11.81 -14.80 -25.10
CA GLU A 234 -10.97 -13.62 -24.93
C GLU A 234 -11.65 -12.35 -25.45
N LYS A 235 -11.31 -11.21 -24.81
CA LYS A 235 -11.85 -9.88 -25.16
C LYS A 235 -13.38 -9.86 -25.29
N ALA A 236 -14.05 -10.57 -24.39
CA ALA A 236 -15.50 -10.60 -24.32
C ALA A 236 -16.03 -9.25 -23.82
N SER A 237 -16.93 -8.65 -24.59
CA SER A 237 -17.82 -7.56 -24.14
C SER A 237 -18.99 -8.17 -23.37
N ILE A 238 -19.45 -7.47 -22.33
CA ILE A 238 -20.57 -7.87 -21.48
C ILE A 238 -21.63 -6.77 -21.52
N GLN A 239 -22.85 -7.17 -21.89
CA GLN A 239 -24.04 -6.33 -21.91
C GLN A 239 -25.08 -6.96 -20.96
N ILE A 240 -25.62 -6.17 -20.02
CA ILE A 240 -26.67 -6.61 -19.09
C ILE A 240 -28.02 -6.38 -19.77
N GLU A 241 -28.80 -7.44 -19.93
CA GLU A 241 -30.17 -7.41 -20.45
C GLU A 241 -31.17 -7.86 -19.35
N ALA A 242 -32.45 -7.57 -19.56
CA ALA A 242 -33.50 -7.89 -18.60
C ALA A 242 -33.58 -9.41 -18.33
N VAL A 243 -34.03 -9.77 -17.12
CA VAL A 243 -34.31 -11.17 -16.74
C VAL A 243 -35.30 -11.79 -17.73
N ASP A 244 -34.98 -12.97 -18.25
CA ASP A 244 -35.92 -13.81 -18.99
C ASP A 244 -36.72 -14.69 -17.98
N PRO A 245 -37.99 -14.36 -17.69
CA PRO A 245 -38.80 -15.12 -16.73
C PRO A 245 -39.24 -16.50 -17.26
N GLY A 246 -38.94 -16.83 -18.52
CA GLY A 246 -39.22 -18.13 -19.11
C GLY A 246 -38.09 -19.16 -18.92
N ARG A 247 -36.90 -18.75 -18.44
CA ARG A 247 -35.74 -19.66 -18.35
C ARG A 247 -35.82 -20.58 -17.12
N VAL A 248 -35.66 -21.87 -17.36
CA VAL A 248 -35.60 -22.91 -16.32
C VAL A 248 -34.13 -23.18 -15.96
N ARG A 249 -33.85 -23.58 -14.72
CA ARG A 249 -32.50 -23.96 -14.28
C ARG A 249 -32.03 -25.24 -14.99
N GLU A 250 -30.99 -25.10 -15.80
CA GLU A 250 -30.27 -26.16 -16.49
C GLU A 250 -28.95 -26.49 -15.77
N ILE A 251 -28.24 -25.45 -15.32
CA ILE A 251 -26.92 -25.53 -14.67
C ILE A 251 -27.12 -25.74 -13.17
N HIS A 252 -26.58 -26.84 -12.66
CA HIS A 252 -26.72 -27.26 -11.26
C HIS A 252 -25.38 -27.26 -10.50
N GLU A 253 -24.28 -27.10 -11.22
CA GLU A 253 -22.94 -26.99 -10.68
C GLU A 253 -22.70 -25.60 -10.06
N PRO A 254 -21.93 -25.47 -8.96
CA PRO A 254 -21.51 -24.17 -8.43
C PRO A 254 -20.68 -23.39 -9.45
N LEU A 255 -20.76 -22.06 -9.46
CA LEU A 255 -20.08 -21.22 -10.45
C LEU A 255 -18.57 -21.49 -10.53
N MET A 256 -17.92 -21.73 -9.38
CA MET A 256 -16.49 -22.12 -9.33
C MET A 256 -16.18 -23.37 -10.16
N HIS A 257 -17.04 -24.39 -10.15
CA HIS A 257 -16.84 -25.59 -10.97
C HIS A 257 -16.92 -25.24 -12.46
N VAL A 258 -17.94 -24.46 -12.85
CA VAL A 258 -18.14 -24.03 -14.24
C VAL A 258 -16.95 -23.22 -14.74
N MET A 259 -16.44 -22.26 -13.94
CA MET A 259 -15.25 -21.48 -14.29
C MET A 259 -13.99 -22.34 -14.42
N MET A 260 -13.78 -23.33 -13.54
CA MET A 260 -12.59 -24.18 -13.58
C MET A 260 -12.55 -25.08 -14.82
N GLU A 261 -13.68 -25.68 -15.23
CA GLU A 261 -13.74 -26.44 -16.49
C GLU A 261 -13.66 -25.54 -17.73
N SER A 262 -14.19 -24.31 -17.66
CA SER A 262 -13.99 -23.30 -18.72
C SER A 262 -12.51 -22.97 -18.96
N LEU A 263 -11.73 -22.81 -17.87
CA LEU A 263 -10.29 -22.55 -17.94
C LEU A 263 -9.51 -23.77 -18.42
N LYS A 264 -9.88 -24.99 -17.98
CA LYS A 264 -9.28 -26.24 -18.45
C LYS A 264 -9.50 -26.47 -19.95
N LEU A 265 -10.71 -26.25 -20.45
CA LEU A 265 -11.02 -26.28 -21.90
C LEU A 265 -10.18 -25.27 -22.69
N LYS A 266 -9.90 -24.08 -22.14
CA LYS A 266 -9.02 -23.08 -22.76
C LYS A 266 -7.56 -23.57 -22.84
N ASP A 267 -7.03 -24.13 -21.76
CA ASP A 267 -5.66 -24.68 -21.69
C ASP A 267 -5.46 -25.95 -22.53
N GLU A 268 -6.53 -26.71 -22.79
CA GLU A 268 -6.52 -27.87 -23.70
C GLU A 268 -6.58 -27.42 -25.16
N THR A 269 -7.47 -26.50 -25.52
CA THR A 269 -7.60 -25.96 -26.89
C THR A 269 -6.32 -25.26 -27.38
N GLY A 270 -5.48 -24.75 -26.47
CA GLY A 270 -4.20 -24.11 -26.79
C GLY A 270 -3.04 -25.04 -27.17
N LYS A 271 -3.20 -26.37 -27.13
CA LYS A 271 -2.07 -27.33 -27.29
C LYS A 271 -1.91 -27.94 -28.68
N ASP A 272 -2.93 -27.91 -29.54
CA ASP A 272 -2.94 -28.60 -30.84
C ASP A 272 -2.33 -27.78 -32.01
N LEU A 273 -1.20 -27.11 -31.76
CA LEU A 273 -0.38 -26.45 -32.79
C LEU A 273 1.05 -27.03 -32.80
N PRO A 274 1.52 -27.62 -33.92
CA PRO A 274 2.79 -28.35 -33.96
C PRO A 274 3.99 -27.41 -33.84
N SER A 275 4.83 -27.65 -32.82
CA SER A 275 6.06 -26.88 -32.59
C SER A 275 7.17 -27.26 -33.58
N PRO A 276 7.95 -26.30 -34.12
CA PRO A 276 9.10 -26.61 -34.96
C PRO A 276 10.27 -27.20 -34.14
N PRO A 277 11.12 -28.06 -34.73
CA PRO A 277 12.20 -28.76 -34.02
C PRO A 277 13.35 -27.82 -33.59
N PRO A 278 14.07 -28.14 -32.49
CA PRO A 278 15.10 -27.27 -31.92
C PRO A 278 16.40 -27.27 -32.74
N ALA A 279 17.04 -26.10 -32.83
CA ALA A 279 18.34 -25.90 -33.50
C ALA A 279 19.53 -26.22 -32.57
N PRO A 280 20.68 -26.71 -33.11
CA PRO A 280 21.84 -27.11 -32.32
C PRO A 280 22.69 -25.92 -31.79
N PRO A 281 23.48 -26.12 -30.71
CA PRO A 281 24.19 -25.05 -30.00
C PRO A 281 25.50 -24.61 -30.69
N SER A 282 25.92 -23.36 -30.43
CA SER A 282 27.18 -22.76 -30.94
C SER A 282 28.16 -22.39 -29.81
N PRO A 283 29.50 -22.45 -30.03
CA PRO A 283 30.51 -22.45 -28.97
C PRO A 283 31.03 -21.06 -28.50
N PRO A 284 31.65 -20.96 -27.30
CA PRO A 284 31.94 -19.68 -26.62
C PRO A 284 33.33 -19.07 -26.91
N LYS A 285 33.49 -17.76 -26.67
CA LYS A 285 34.80 -17.05 -26.70
C LYS A 285 35.01 -16.07 -25.52
N LYS A 286 35.86 -16.51 -24.58
CA LYS A 286 36.90 -15.83 -23.74
C LYS A 286 36.75 -14.36 -23.25
N ARG A 287 37.33 -14.09 -22.06
CA ARG A 287 37.33 -12.80 -21.30
C ARG A 287 38.73 -12.12 -21.23
N ARG A 288 38.73 -10.79 -20.99
CA ARG A 288 39.72 -9.98 -20.22
C ARG A 288 41.13 -9.77 -20.85
N PRO A 289 41.99 -8.82 -20.35
CA PRO A 289 41.94 -8.03 -19.09
C PRO A 289 41.84 -6.49 -19.28
N ALA A 290 42.37 -5.67 -18.35
CA ALA A 290 42.09 -4.22 -18.19
C ALA A 290 43.33 -3.38 -17.80
N GLY A 291 43.28 -2.04 -17.93
CA GLY A 291 44.31 -1.08 -17.44
C GLY A 291 43.96 0.41 -17.69
N PRO A 292 44.28 1.35 -16.76
CA PRO A 292 44.06 2.83 -16.86
C PRO A 292 45.38 3.60 -17.19
N PRO A 293 45.52 4.97 -17.13
CA PRO A 293 44.63 6.02 -16.61
C PRO A 293 44.49 7.33 -17.44
N SER A 294 43.94 8.38 -16.81
CA SER A 294 43.62 9.75 -17.32
C SER A 294 44.86 10.66 -17.54
N PRO A 295 44.71 11.78 -18.28
CA PRO A 295 44.75 13.09 -17.60
C PRO A 295 43.77 14.17 -18.12
N ALA A 296 43.68 15.29 -17.39
CA ALA A 296 43.12 16.59 -17.84
C ALA A 296 44.18 17.38 -18.68
N SER A 297 44.04 18.63 -19.16
CA SER A 297 43.23 19.80 -18.76
C SER A 297 43.24 20.87 -19.90
N GLU A 298 42.34 21.87 -19.84
CA GLU A 298 42.53 23.26 -20.37
C GLU A 298 42.72 23.47 -21.91
N VAL A 299 42.56 24.65 -22.55
CA VAL A 299 41.76 25.90 -22.35
C VAL A 299 41.73 26.67 -23.70
N SER A 300 40.86 27.70 -23.84
CA SER A 300 41.03 28.93 -24.68
C SER A 300 39.98 29.15 -25.78
N ARG A 301 39.51 30.37 -26.12
CA ARG A 301 39.32 31.66 -25.40
C ARG A 301 38.60 32.65 -26.34
N LYS A 302 37.52 33.30 -25.90
CA LYS A 302 37.27 34.77 -25.97
C LYS A 302 35.79 35.09 -25.62
N GLU A 303 35.36 36.16 -24.95
CA GLU A 303 35.92 37.17 -24.02
C GLU A 303 35.24 38.53 -24.27
N GLN A 304 34.30 38.93 -23.40
CA GLN A 304 34.21 40.27 -22.76
C GLN A 304 33.04 40.34 -21.75
N THR A 305 33.14 41.23 -20.75
CA THR A 305 32.25 41.33 -19.55
C THR A 305 32.11 42.82 -19.10
N PRO A 306 31.27 43.23 -18.09
CA PRO A 306 30.01 43.96 -18.34
C PRO A 306 30.06 45.51 -18.16
N PRO A 307 29.90 46.21 -17.00
CA PRO A 307 29.50 45.85 -15.62
C PRO A 307 28.36 46.72 -14.96
N LYS A 308 27.20 46.10 -14.61
CA LYS A 308 26.37 46.35 -13.40
C LYS A 308 25.59 47.69 -13.13
N LYS A 309 24.35 47.48 -12.65
CA LYS A 309 23.57 48.17 -11.58
C LYS A 309 22.76 49.46 -11.86
N ALA A 310 21.57 49.49 -11.23
CA ALA A 310 20.71 50.67 -10.99
C ALA A 310 21.15 51.45 -9.73
N PRO A 311 20.57 52.65 -9.46
CA PRO A 311 19.34 52.72 -8.64
C PRO A 311 18.31 53.79 -9.11
N ALA A 312 17.23 53.99 -8.33
CA ALA A 312 16.09 54.85 -8.65
C ALA A 312 16.19 56.30 -8.13
N ALA A 313 15.43 57.23 -8.73
CA ALA A 313 15.16 58.57 -8.17
C ALA A 313 13.87 59.23 -8.71
N THR A 314 13.31 60.13 -7.89
CA THR A 314 12.20 61.10 -8.11
C THR A 314 12.49 62.30 -7.17
N PRO A 315 11.77 63.46 -7.17
CA PRO A 315 10.84 64.11 -8.13
C PRO A 315 11.05 65.67 -8.25
N LYS A 316 10.03 66.43 -8.77
CA LYS A 316 9.72 67.89 -8.56
C LYS A 316 10.56 68.94 -9.34
N LYS A 317 10.11 70.18 -9.66
CA LYS A 317 8.80 70.94 -9.66
C LYS A 317 8.93 72.16 -10.65
N LEU A 318 7.90 72.68 -11.35
CA LEU A 318 6.82 73.67 -11.00
C LEU A 318 7.29 75.14 -10.72
N PRO A 319 6.42 76.19 -10.54
CA PRO A 319 4.94 76.29 -10.42
C PRO A 319 4.22 76.42 -11.80
N VAL A 320 3.09 77.10 -12.13
CA VAL A 320 2.16 78.15 -11.60
C VAL A 320 0.83 77.99 -12.43
N GLN A 321 -0.45 78.23 -12.08
CA GLN A 321 -1.39 78.26 -10.90
C GLN A 321 -2.82 77.98 -11.48
N GLU A 322 -3.88 77.46 -10.82
CA GLU A 322 -4.70 77.85 -9.64
C GLU A 322 -5.52 79.18 -9.85
N PRO A 323 -6.80 79.37 -9.38
CA PRO A 323 -7.82 78.45 -8.75
C PRO A 323 -9.31 78.76 -9.20
N PRO A 324 -10.43 78.49 -8.45
CA PRO A 324 -10.87 77.40 -7.51
C PRO A 324 -12.16 76.62 -7.98
N VAL A 325 -12.48 75.33 -7.66
CA VAL A 325 -12.99 74.68 -6.40
C VAL A 325 -14.41 75.18 -5.97
N VAL A 326 -15.51 74.42 -5.69
CA VAL A 326 -15.94 72.99 -5.42
C VAL A 326 -17.47 72.81 -5.77
N GLY A 327 -18.26 71.71 -5.73
CA GLY A 327 -18.13 70.23 -5.55
C GLY A 327 -19.06 69.59 -4.47
N GLY A 328 -19.92 68.59 -4.77
CA GLY A 328 -20.74 67.80 -3.80
C GLY A 328 -21.99 67.02 -4.33
N ASP A 329 -22.44 65.97 -3.61
CA ASP A 329 -23.57 65.01 -3.89
C ASP A 329 -24.84 65.26 -3.00
N PRO A 330 -25.97 64.48 -3.02
CA PRO A 330 -26.88 64.12 -4.13
C PRO A 330 -28.42 64.11 -3.77
N VAL A 331 -29.28 63.66 -4.72
CA VAL A 331 -30.57 62.91 -4.51
C VAL A 331 -31.93 63.60 -4.14
N LEU A 332 -32.96 63.27 -4.96
CA LEU A 332 -34.45 63.19 -4.76
C LEU A 332 -35.44 64.40 -4.67
N ALA A 333 -36.64 64.14 -5.27
CA ALA A 333 -38.02 64.57 -4.93
C ALA A 333 -38.69 65.88 -5.48
N GLN A 334 -39.58 65.67 -6.47
CA GLN A 334 -41.00 66.12 -6.62
C GLN A 334 -41.49 67.60 -6.40
N GLU A 335 -42.08 68.18 -7.47
CA GLU A 335 -43.40 68.88 -7.65
C GLU A 335 -44.30 69.34 -6.46
N PRO A 336 -45.36 70.21 -6.63
CA PRO A 336 -45.95 70.84 -7.85
C PRO A 336 -46.49 72.33 -7.72
N ILE A 337 -47.32 72.77 -8.70
CA ILE A 337 -48.41 73.80 -8.68
C ILE A 337 -48.13 75.22 -9.31
N ALA A 338 -49.18 75.82 -9.91
CA ALA A 338 -49.25 77.05 -10.76
C ALA A 338 -50.04 78.21 -10.05
N PRO A 339 -50.85 79.16 -10.63
CA PRO A 339 -51.31 79.48 -12.02
C PRO A 339 -51.46 81.01 -12.40
N PHE A 340 -52.20 81.32 -13.49
CA PHE A 340 -52.75 82.64 -13.97
C PHE A 340 -51.78 83.64 -14.69
N GLU A 341 -52.20 84.65 -15.50
CA GLU A 341 -53.53 85.24 -15.83
C GLU A 341 -53.68 85.81 -17.29
N LYS A 342 -54.76 86.55 -17.61
CA LYS A 342 -55.09 87.25 -18.88
C LYS A 342 -55.45 88.74 -18.65
N PRO A 343 -55.41 89.61 -19.70
CA PRO A 343 -56.58 90.46 -19.96
C PRO A 343 -56.91 90.75 -21.47
N ALA A 344 -57.83 91.69 -21.71
CA ALA A 344 -58.63 92.02 -22.92
C ALA A 344 -58.17 93.38 -23.58
N ASP A 345 -58.72 94.00 -24.65
CA ASP A 345 -59.71 93.72 -25.76
C ASP A 345 -59.78 94.97 -26.72
N ARG A 346 -60.59 94.93 -27.80
CA ARG A 346 -61.12 95.99 -28.73
C ARG A 346 -60.39 96.12 -30.09
N SER A 347 -61.05 96.44 -31.23
CA SER A 347 -62.26 97.29 -31.45
C SER A 347 -63.09 96.99 -32.74
N ALA A 348 -64.32 97.56 -32.82
CA ALA A 348 -65.24 97.85 -33.97
C ALA A 348 -65.37 96.86 -35.18
N ALA A 349 -66.54 96.30 -35.54
CA ALA A 349 -67.80 96.87 -36.11
C ALA A 349 -67.68 97.37 -37.60
N LYS A 350 -68.64 97.20 -38.56
CA LYS A 350 -70.08 96.81 -38.52
C LYS A 350 -70.68 96.51 -39.94
N GLN A 351 -71.67 95.59 -40.06
CA GLN A 351 -72.70 95.45 -41.16
C GLN A 351 -72.22 95.14 -42.62
N GLY A 352 -73.02 94.58 -43.56
CA GLY A 352 -74.46 94.24 -43.59
C GLY A 352 -74.93 93.23 -44.69
N ARG A 353 -76.25 93.06 -44.89
CA ARG A 353 -77.00 91.89 -45.45
C ARG A 353 -77.18 91.77 -47.00
N MET A 354 -77.02 90.53 -47.51
CA MET A 354 -77.89 89.72 -48.42
C MET A 354 -78.47 90.19 -49.80
N ARG A 355 -78.43 89.23 -50.77
CA ARG A 355 -79.45 88.85 -51.81
C ARG A 355 -79.76 89.86 -52.96
N ARG A 356 -80.24 89.46 -54.16
CA ARG A 356 -80.21 88.21 -55.01
C ARG A 356 -80.72 88.59 -56.43
N THR A 357 -80.60 87.70 -57.43
CA THR A 357 -81.04 87.87 -58.86
C THR A 357 -80.20 88.89 -59.67
N THR A 358 -80.07 88.81 -61.01
CA THR A 358 -80.78 88.05 -62.06
C THR A 358 -79.80 87.35 -63.04
N LYS A 359 -80.26 86.36 -63.82
CA LYS A 359 -79.49 85.63 -64.86
C LYS A 359 -79.93 86.03 -66.29
N ILE A 360 -79.25 85.45 -67.30
CA ILE A 360 -79.62 85.39 -68.74
C ILE A 360 -79.27 86.67 -69.54
N LEU A 361 -78.00 86.72 -69.97
CA LEU A 361 -77.52 87.45 -71.17
C LEU A 361 -76.05 87.10 -71.47
N LEU A 362 -75.34 86.62 -70.45
CA LEU A 362 -74.32 85.59 -70.62
C LEU A 362 -74.97 84.39 -71.35
N PHE A 363 -74.64 84.21 -72.64
CA PHE A 363 -74.41 82.90 -73.29
C PHE A 363 -73.91 83.05 -74.74
N ILE A 364 -74.56 83.88 -75.56
CA ILE A 364 -74.31 83.90 -77.03
C ILE A 364 -72.96 84.54 -77.39
N LEU A 365 -72.62 85.70 -76.81
CA LEU A 365 -71.38 86.43 -77.13
C LEU A 365 -70.09 85.71 -76.66
N VAL A 366 -70.20 84.80 -75.70
CA VAL A 366 -69.05 84.06 -75.14
C VAL A 366 -68.67 82.86 -76.01
N LEU A 367 -69.64 82.25 -76.70
CA LEU A 367 -69.49 80.98 -77.41
C LEU A 367 -68.55 81.07 -78.63
N THR A 368 -68.49 82.23 -79.30
CA THR A 368 -67.60 82.47 -80.45
C THR A 368 -66.14 82.67 -80.04
N ILE A 369 -65.87 83.33 -78.91
CA ILE A 369 -64.51 83.58 -78.41
C ILE A 369 -63.87 82.29 -77.89
N VAL A 370 -64.65 81.40 -77.26
CA VAL A 370 -64.17 80.11 -76.75
C VAL A 370 -63.66 79.20 -77.88
N ALA A 371 -64.33 79.18 -79.05
CA ALA A 371 -63.97 78.30 -80.16
C ALA A 371 -62.53 78.53 -80.68
N ALA A 372 -62.09 79.79 -80.79
CA ALA A 372 -60.73 80.12 -81.22
C ALA A 372 -59.66 79.75 -80.18
N ALA A 373 -60.00 79.89 -78.89
CA ALA A 373 -59.08 79.59 -77.80
C ALA A 373 -58.75 78.09 -77.66
N VAL A 374 -59.69 77.20 -77.99
CA VAL A 374 -59.51 75.74 -77.83
C VAL A 374 -58.43 75.17 -78.76
N VAL A 375 -58.38 75.62 -80.03
CA VAL A 375 -57.44 75.06 -81.03
C VAL A 375 -56.03 75.62 -80.86
N GLY A 376 -55.89 76.94 -80.69
CA GLY A 376 -54.58 77.57 -80.44
C GLY A 376 -54.03 77.29 -79.04
N GLY A 377 -54.91 77.15 -78.05
CA GLY A 377 -54.54 76.85 -76.67
C GLY A 377 -53.94 75.45 -76.51
N GLY A 378 -54.44 74.44 -77.23
CA GLY A 378 -54.08 73.03 -77.03
C GLY A 378 -52.56 72.75 -77.09
N THR A 379 -51.82 73.38 -78.00
CA THR A 379 -50.37 73.14 -78.18
C THR A 379 -49.49 73.95 -77.23
N ILE A 380 -49.90 75.18 -76.88
CA ILE A 380 -49.19 76.03 -75.91
C ILE A 380 -49.42 75.50 -74.48
N PHE A 381 -50.65 75.14 -74.15
CA PHE A 381 -51.05 74.57 -72.85
C PHE A 381 -50.32 73.25 -72.57
N HIS A 382 -50.13 72.38 -73.57
CA HIS A 382 -49.33 71.16 -73.42
C HIS A 382 -47.82 71.39 -73.32
N ARG A 383 -47.30 72.60 -73.59
CA ARG A 383 -45.92 72.99 -73.28
C ARG A 383 -45.80 73.60 -71.88
N THR A 384 -46.65 74.57 -71.55
CA THR A 384 -46.59 75.22 -70.21
C THR A 384 -46.94 74.27 -69.06
N GLN A 385 -47.90 73.35 -69.25
CA GLN A 385 -48.29 72.38 -68.22
C GLN A 385 -47.24 71.28 -67.97
N LYS A 386 -46.27 71.09 -68.89
CA LYS A 386 -45.12 70.19 -68.63
C LYS A 386 -44.14 70.85 -67.67
N ASN A 387 -43.68 72.06 -68.00
CA ASN A 387 -42.75 72.81 -67.16
C ASN A 387 -43.29 72.99 -65.73
N GLN A 388 -44.57 73.32 -65.55
CA GLN A 388 -45.15 73.48 -64.20
C GLN A 388 -44.98 72.26 -63.28
N ARG A 389 -44.97 71.03 -63.82
CA ARG A 389 -44.78 69.81 -63.02
C ARG A 389 -43.32 69.56 -62.68
N TYR A 390 -42.42 69.90 -63.61
CA TYR A 390 -40.98 69.88 -63.39
C TYR A 390 -40.56 70.92 -62.35
N GLU A 391 -41.03 72.16 -62.47
CA GLU A 391 -40.80 73.22 -61.48
C GLU A 391 -41.34 72.85 -60.09
N GLN A 392 -42.51 72.19 -60.02
CA GLN A 392 -43.05 71.71 -58.75
C GLN A 392 -42.15 70.63 -58.13
N LEU A 393 -41.73 69.61 -58.90
CA LEU A 393 -40.76 68.62 -58.43
C LEU A 393 -39.46 69.28 -57.95
N MET A 394 -38.94 70.25 -58.69
CA MET A 394 -37.71 70.97 -58.35
C MET A 394 -37.86 71.81 -57.06
N ALA A 395 -39.02 72.39 -56.82
CA ALA A 395 -39.34 73.06 -55.55
C ALA A 395 -39.46 72.07 -54.39
N ASP A 396 -40.17 70.95 -54.56
CA ASP A 396 -40.32 69.91 -53.55
C ASP A 396 -38.94 69.31 -53.18
N LEU A 397 -38.08 69.05 -54.17
CA LEU A 397 -36.70 68.58 -53.98
C LEU A 397 -35.82 69.60 -53.23
N ALA A 398 -35.99 70.90 -53.48
CA ALA A 398 -35.28 71.97 -52.78
C ALA A 398 -35.73 72.15 -51.32
N VAL A 399 -36.95 71.76 -50.98
CA VAL A 399 -37.47 71.75 -49.61
C VAL A 399 -37.06 70.47 -48.85
N SER A 400 -37.07 69.31 -49.51
CA SER A 400 -36.62 68.05 -48.92
C SER A 400 -35.10 68.03 -48.72
N LYS A 401 -34.64 68.06 -47.45
CA LYS A 401 -33.20 68.01 -47.11
C LYS A 401 -32.63 66.60 -47.00
N GLU A 402 -33.47 65.56 -47.03
CA GLU A 402 -33.06 64.17 -46.88
C GLU A 402 -33.00 63.46 -48.23
N LEU A 403 -31.88 62.82 -48.55
CA LEU A 403 -31.68 62.09 -49.82
C LEU A 403 -32.75 61.02 -50.04
N ASP A 404 -33.14 60.30 -48.99
CA ASP A 404 -34.18 59.29 -49.02
C ASP A 404 -35.51 59.84 -49.57
N ALA A 405 -35.91 61.05 -49.15
CA ALA A 405 -37.10 61.74 -49.65
C ALA A 405 -36.92 62.25 -51.09
N GLN A 406 -35.75 62.82 -51.41
CA GLN A 406 -35.43 63.28 -52.77
C GLN A 406 -35.49 62.14 -53.80
N ILE A 407 -34.94 60.98 -53.45
CA ILE A 407 -34.93 59.76 -54.27
C ILE A 407 -36.36 59.27 -54.50
N VAL A 408 -37.21 59.23 -53.47
CA VAL A 408 -38.61 58.83 -53.62
C VAL A 408 -39.38 59.78 -54.55
N LEU A 409 -39.19 61.10 -54.42
CA LEU A 409 -39.83 62.10 -55.30
C LEU A 409 -39.38 61.94 -56.76
N LEU A 410 -38.07 61.79 -57.00
CA LEU A 410 -37.49 61.53 -58.32
C LEU A 410 -38.04 60.23 -58.93
N MET A 411 -38.02 59.12 -58.19
CA MET A 411 -38.53 57.83 -58.66
C MET A 411 -40.03 57.87 -58.99
N GLN A 412 -40.85 58.52 -58.16
CA GLN A 412 -42.28 58.68 -58.41
C GLN A 412 -42.53 59.48 -59.70
N TYR A 413 -41.81 60.60 -59.90
CA TYR A 413 -41.95 61.42 -61.10
C TYR A 413 -41.51 60.70 -62.37
N ILE A 414 -40.31 60.09 -62.37
CA ILE A 414 -39.72 59.37 -63.52
C ILE A 414 -40.58 58.16 -63.92
N LYS A 415 -41.26 57.53 -62.96
CA LYS A 415 -42.22 56.44 -63.19
C LYS A 415 -43.58 56.93 -63.71
N ALA A 416 -44.09 58.05 -63.19
CA ALA A 416 -45.37 58.62 -63.62
C ALA A 416 -45.31 59.25 -65.03
N TYR A 417 -44.16 59.80 -65.42
CA TYR A 417 -43.98 60.57 -66.67
C TYR A 417 -42.88 59.98 -67.57
N PRO A 418 -43.07 58.78 -68.16
CA PRO A 418 -42.02 58.06 -68.87
C PRO A 418 -41.56 58.70 -70.19
N LYS A 419 -42.20 59.77 -70.66
CA LYS A 419 -41.87 60.50 -71.91
C LYS A 419 -41.64 62.00 -71.68
N ASP A 420 -41.11 62.36 -70.50
CA ASP A 420 -40.74 63.75 -70.19
C ASP A 420 -39.44 64.17 -70.91
N GLY A 421 -39.27 65.47 -71.16
CA GLY A 421 -38.08 66.03 -71.81
C GLY A 421 -36.87 66.16 -70.89
N HIS A 422 -37.09 66.31 -69.58
CA HIS A 422 -36.02 66.39 -68.57
C HIS A 422 -35.64 65.02 -68.00
N ARG A 423 -36.19 63.93 -68.56
CA ARG A 423 -36.06 62.57 -68.01
C ARG A 423 -34.60 62.20 -67.73
N THR A 424 -33.70 62.40 -68.69
CA THR A 424 -32.28 62.04 -68.55
C THR A 424 -31.57 62.86 -67.46
N GLU A 425 -31.90 64.14 -67.30
CA GLU A 425 -31.36 64.97 -66.21
C GLU A 425 -31.85 64.48 -64.84
N LEU A 426 -33.14 64.13 -64.73
CA LEU A 426 -33.72 63.56 -63.51
C LEU A 426 -33.18 62.15 -63.21
N GLU A 427 -32.92 61.33 -64.22
CA GLU A 427 -32.27 60.03 -64.08
C GLU A 427 -30.82 60.17 -63.58
N THR A 428 -30.01 61.08 -64.14
CA THR A 428 -28.66 61.36 -63.62
C THR A 428 -28.68 61.96 -62.20
N ARG A 429 -29.65 62.83 -61.87
CA ARG A 429 -29.83 63.34 -60.51
C ARG A 429 -30.21 62.22 -59.52
N LEU A 430 -31.08 61.31 -59.93
CA LEU A 430 -31.47 60.12 -59.15
C LEU A 430 -30.29 59.17 -58.95
N GLU A 431 -29.50 58.92 -59.99
CA GLU A 431 -28.28 58.11 -59.93
C GLU A 431 -27.28 58.68 -58.93
N VAL A 432 -26.91 59.96 -59.06
CA VAL A 432 -25.99 60.65 -58.13
C VAL A 432 -26.51 60.65 -56.69
N ALA A 433 -27.80 60.92 -56.48
CA ALA A 433 -28.41 60.85 -55.14
C ALA A 433 -28.37 59.42 -54.57
N SER A 434 -28.65 58.40 -55.39
CA SER A 434 -28.63 57.00 -54.96
C SER A 434 -27.23 56.52 -54.56
N VAL A 435 -26.18 56.95 -55.27
CA VAL A 435 -24.78 56.62 -54.97
C VAL A 435 -24.32 57.27 -53.67
N GLU A 436 -24.64 58.54 -53.43
CA GLU A 436 -24.27 59.21 -52.17
C GLU A 436 -25.09 58.70 -50.97
N MET A 437 -26.35 58.29 -51.18
CA MET A 437 -27.14 57.55 -50.18
C MET A 437 -26.52 56.19 -49.85
N GLU A 438 -26.12 55.41 -50.86
CA GLU A 438 -25.48 54.10 -50.68
C GLU A 438 -24.17 54.24 -49.89
N LYS A 439 -23.31 55.20 -50.27
CA LYS A 439 -22.06 55.52 -49.56
C LYS A 439 -22.32 55.94 -48.11
N ARG A 440 -23.31 56.80 -47.85
CA ARG A 440 -23.73 57.20 -46.49
C ARG A 440 -24.17 56.00 -45.65
N ASP A 441 -24.92 55.07 -46.22
CA ASP A 441 -25.32 53.83 -45.55
C ASP A 441 -24.14 52.87 -45.33
N TYR A 442 -23.17 52.83 -46.25
CA TYR A 442 -21.95 52.05 -46.11
C TYR A 442 -21.10 52.55 -44.95
N ASP A 443 -20.77 53.85 -44.94
CA ASP A 443 -19.98 54.50 -43.89
C ASP A 443 -20.66 54.33 -42.52
N LYS A 444 -21.99 54.47 -42.47
CA LYS A 444 -22.81 54.19 -41.28
C LYS A 444 -22.75 52.72 -40.85
N THR A 445 -22.78 51.77 -41.79
CA THR A 445 -22.69 50.34 -41.50
C THR A 445 -21.32 49.98 -40.92
N VAL A 446 -20.24 50.45 -41.54
CA VAL A 446 -18.86 50.25 -41.05
C VAL A 446 -18.67 50.86 -39.66
N LEU A 447 -19.15 52.10 -39.44
CA LEU A 447 -19.10 52.75 -38.12
C LEU A 447 -19.93 52.01 -37.06
N SER A 448 -21.10 51.48 -37.44
CA SER A 448 -21.95 50.72 -36.52
C SER A 448 -21.30 49.39 -36.11
N VAL A 449 -20.54 48.75 -37.01
CA VAL A 449 -19.79 47.51 -36.71
C VAL A 449 -18.53 47.79 -35.88
N SER A 450 -17.79 48.86 -36.16
CA SER A 450 -16.55 49.18 -35.42
C SER A 450 -16.81 49.67 -33.99
N GLN A 451 -18.04 50.09 -33.67
CA GLN A 451 -18.49 50.43 -32.32
C GLN A 451 -19.03 49.24 -31.51
N LEU A 452 -19.12 48.04 -32.09
CA LEU A 452 -19.59 46.86 -31.36
C LEU A 452 -18.51 46.35 -30.38
N PRO A 453 -18.89 45.94 -29.16
CA PRO A 453 -17.97 45.21 -28.28
C PRO A 453 -17.63 43.86 -28.92
N ILE A 454 -16.34 43.50 -28.91
CA ILE A 454 -15.84 42.21 -29.40
C ILE A 454 -16.17 41.14 -28.35
N ASP A 455 -17.43 40.69 -28.37
CA ASP A 455 -18.02 39.66 -27.51
C ASP A 455 -18.51 38.46 -28.34
N GLU A 456 -18.99 37.40 -27.70
CA GLU A 456 -19.61 36.22 -28.33
C GLU A 456 -20.72 36.58 -29.36
N LYS A 457 -21.34 37.75 -29.19
CA LYS A 457 -22.45 38.23 -30.01
C LYS A 457 -21.96 39.14 -31.14
N TYR A 458 -20.67 39.49 -31.18
CA TYR A 458 -20.05 40.34 -32.22
C TYR A 458 -20.23 39.74 -33.60
N GLU A 459 -19.93 38.45 -33.81
CA GLU A 459 -20.11 37.79 -35.11
C GLU A 459 -21.56 37.94 -35.59
N LYS A 460 -22.53 37.59 -34.75
CA LYS A 460 -23.97 37.67 -35.08
C LYS A 460 -24.43 39.11 -35.35
N LYS A 461 -24.01 40.09 -34.54
CA LYS A 461 -24.34 41.51 -34.70
C LYS A 461 -23.71 42.07 -35.98
N ALA A 462 -22.41 41.87 -36.20
CA ALA A 462 -21.68 42.36 -37.36
C ALA A 462 -22.20 41.76 -38.66
N LEU A 463 -22.43 40.43 -38.70
CA LEU A 463 -23.08 39.78 -39.83
C LEU A 463 -24.48 40.35 -40.10
N SER A 464 -25.27 40.66 -39.07
CA SER A 464 -26.62 41.23 -39.28
C SER A 464 -26.58 42.64 -39.90
N LEU A 465 -25.59 43.47 -39.53
CA LEU A 465 -25.41 44.82 -40.09
C LEU A 465 -24.90 44.74 -41.54
N TYR A 466 -23.88 43.92 -41.81
CA TYR A 466 -23.35 43.75 -43.16
C TYR A 466 -24.36 43.08 -44.12
N THR A 467 -25.10 42.05 -43.68
CA THR A 467 -26.12 41.40 -44.52
C THR A 467 -27.33 42.30 -44.78
N ALA A 468 -27.71 43.17 -43.84
CA ALA A 468 -28.73 44.19 -44.07
C ALA A 468 -28.32 45.20 -45.17
N PHE A 469 -27.05 45.63 -45.19
CA PHE A 469 -26.54 46.46 -46.29
C PHE A 469 -26.55 45.69 -47.63
N LEU A 470 -26.01 44.46 -47.67
CA LEU A 470 -25.97 43.65 -48.89
C LEU A 470 -27.37 43.35 -49.47
N ALA A 471 -28.37 43.18 -48.60
CA ALA A 471 -29.77 43.02 -49.00
C ALA A 471 -30.40 44.31 -49.55
N LYS A 472 -29.99 45.49 -49.07
CA LYS A 472 -30.44 46.79 -49.59
C LYS A 472 -29.74 47.17 -50.90
N TYR A 473 -28.46 46.82 -51.06
CA TYR A 473 -27.61 47.24 -52.18
C TYR A 473 -26.80 46.07 -52.82
N PRO A 474 -27.46 45.08 -53.45
CA PRO A 474 -26.81 43.85 -53.93
C PRO A 474 -25.85 44.04 -55.13
N GLN A 475 -25.83 45.21 -55.77
CA GLN A 475 -24.94 45.55 -56.90
C GLN A 475 -23.93 46.65 -56.55
N SER A 476 -23.79 46.98 -55.25
CA SER A 476 -22.91 48.05 -54.78
C SER A 476 -21.42 47.78 -55.06
N PRO A 477 -20.60 48.79 -55.44
CA PRO A 477 -19.14 48.68 -55.45
C PRO A 477 -18.54 48.23 -54.10
N TYR A 478 -19.22 48.51 -52.97
CA TYR A 478 -18.78 48.15 -51.62
C TYR A 478 -18.98 46.66 -51.28
N VAL A 479 -19.76 45.89 -52.06
CA VAL A 479 -20.00 44.45 -51.82
C VAL A 479 -18.70 43.67 -51.62
N ARG A 480 -17.65 43.98 -52.41
CA ARG A 480 -16.34 43.31 -52.28
C ARG A 480 -15.62 43.64 -50.97
N GLN A 481 -15.74 44.88 -50.48
CA GLN A 481 -15.15 45.29 -49.20
C GLN A 481 -15.89 44.63 -48.03
N ILE A 482 -17.23 44.64 -48.07
CA ILE A 482 -18.07 44.00 -47.05
C ILE A 482 -17.83 42.49 -46.98
N ASN A 483 -17.77 41.79 -48.13
CA ASN A 483 -17.52 40.34 -48.13
C ASN A 483 -16.12 39.99 -47.59
N ALA A 484 -15.12 40.85 -47.82
CA ALA A 484 -13.81 40.71 -47.19
C ALA A 484 -13.87 40.93 -45.67
N SER A 485 -14.59 41.97 -45.20
CA SER A 485 -14.82 42.20 -43.76
C SER A 485 -15.54 41.04 -43.09
N ILE A 486 -16.62 40.52 -43.70
CA ILE A 486 -17.37 39.34 -43.25
C ILE A 486 -16.43 38.14 -43.05
N THR A 487 -15.57 37.87 -44.04
CA THR A 487 -14.60 36.76 -43.99
C THR A 487 -13.56 36.97 -42.88
N GLY A 488 -13.20 38.23 -42.59
CA GLY A 488 -12.24 38.60 -41.54
C GLY A 488 -12.78 38.55 -40.10
N ILE A 489 -14.10 38.52 -39.88
CA ILE A 489 -14.72 38.59 -38.53
C ILE A 489 -14.13 37.52 -37.59
N ARG A 490 -14.00 36.26 -38.06
CA ARG A 490 -13.50 35.16 -37.22
C ARG A 490 -12.00 35.26 -36.89
N GLN A 491 -11.20 35.85 -37.77
CA GLN A 491 -9.78 36.10 -37.49
C GLN A 491 -9.64 37.17 -36.41
N LEU A 492 -10.38 38.28 -36.52
CA LEU A 492 -10.40 39.36 -35.53
C LEU A 492 -10.86 38.87 -34.14
N LEU A 493 -11.87 37.99 -34.10
CA LEU A 493 -12.29 37.34 -32.86
C LEU A 493 -11.21 36.41 -32.30
N GLY A 494 -10.58 35.58 -33.13
CA GLY A 494 -9.50 34.70 -32.72
C GLY A 494 -8.30 35.45 -32.11
N THR A 495 -7.86 36.56 -32.71
CA THR A 495 -6.83 37.43 -32.12
C THR A 495 -7.26 38.03 -30.78
N ALA A 496 -8.52 38.49 -30.66
CA ALA A 496 -9.03 39.12 -29.45
C ALA A 496 -9.16 38.13 -28.27
N TYR A 497 -9.68 36.94 -28.54
CA TYR A 497 -9.82 35.85 -27.55
C TYR A 497 -8.46 35.30 -27.14
N TYR A 498 -7.49 35.19 -28.06
CA TYR A 498 -6.11 34.78 -27.75
C TYR A 498 -5.41 35.76 -26.79
N GLU A 499 -5.56 37.07 -27.02
CA GLU A 499 -5.00 38.07 -26.10
C GLU A 499 -5.71 38.09 -24.74
N ASP A 500 -6.96 37.62 -24.63
CA ASP A 500 -7.63 37.45 -23.34
C ASP A 500 -7.21 36.16 -22.62
N LEU A 501 -7.09 35.06 -23.35
CA LEU A 501 -6.55 33.77 -22.88
C LEU A 501 -5.17 33.92 -22.22
N LYS A 502 -4.33 34.83 -22.75
CA LYS A 502 -3.03 35.21 -22.19
C LYS A 502 -3.10 36.06 -20.92
N ARG A 503 -4.16 36.86 -20.73
CA ARG A 503 -4.37 37.71 -19.55
C ARG A 503 -5.03 36.96 -18.40
N ASN A 504 -6.02 36.13 -18.74
CA ASN A 504 -6.96 35.49 -17.82
C ASN A 504 -6.76 33.97 -17.73
N SER A 505 -5.53 33.50 -17.95
CA SER A 505 -5.17 32.08 -17.90
C SER A 505 -5.43 31.49 -16.50
N PRO A 506 -6.16 30.36 -16.38
CA PRO A 506 -6.50 29.75 -15.08
C PRO A 506 -5.29 29.39 -14.19
N ALA A 507 -5.53 29.24 -12.89
CA ALA A 507 -4.46 28.88 -11.96
C ALA A 507 -4.05 27.40 -12.07
N ASP A 508 -5.02 26.48 -12.20
CA ASP A 508 -4.77 25.06 -12.37
C ASP A 508 -4.25 24.72 -13.78
N LEU A 509 -3.46 23.65 -13.89
CA LEU A 509 -2.81 23.25 -15.16
C LEU A 509 -3.80 22.57 -16.12
N MET A 510 -4.79 21.85 -15.60
CA MET A 510 -5.84 21.22 -16.42
C MET A 510 -6.91 22.21 -16.85
N GLU A 511 -7.28 23.17 -15.99
CA GLU A 511 -8.14 24.30 -16.39
C GLU A 511 -7.53 25.10 -17.55
N ARG A 512 -6.21 25.37 -17.52
CA ARG A 512 -5.49 25.98 -18.66
C ARG A 512 -5.56 25.15 -19.92
N TYR A 513 -5.34 23.82 -19.82
CA TYR A 513 -5.41 22.93 -20.97
C TYR A 513 -6.80 22.97 -21.62
N VAL A 514 -7.88 22.92 -20.84
CA VAL A 514 -9.25 23.00 -21.34
C VAL A 514 -9.49 24.33 -22.08
N ALA A 515 -9.09 25.46 -21.50
CA ALA A 515 -9.21 26.77 -22.15
C ALA A 515 -8.39 26.88 -23.46
N TYR A 516 -7.24 26.19 -23.55
CA TYR A 516 -6.44 26.13 -24.77
C TYR A 516 -7.08 25.26 -25.86
N GLN A 517 -7.76 24.16 -25.50
CA GLN A 517 -8.52 23.34 -26.44
C GLN A 517 -9.78 24.05 -26.93
N GLU A 518 -10.55 24.64 -26.03
CA GLU A 518 -11.78 25.40 -26.35
C GLU A 518 -11.50 26.52 -27.36
N TYR A 519 -10.37 27.22 -27.21
CA TYR A 519 -9.91 28.20 -28.20
C TYR A 519 -9.63 27.58 -29.59
N LEU A 520 -8.96 26.43 -29.63
CA LEU A 520 -8.61 25.75 -30.89
C LEU A 520 -9.84 25.17 -31.60
N ASP A 521 -10.85 24.72 -30.85
CA ASP A 521 -12.13 24.26 -31.40
C ASP A 521 -13.03 25.42 -31.86
N GLN A 522 -13.01 26.56 -31.16
CA GLN A 522 -13.77 27.75 -31.52
C GLN A 522 -13.16 28.49 -32.73
N PHE A 523 -11.82 28.55 -32.82
CA PHE A 523 -11.08 29.27 -33.85
C PHE A 523 -10.05 28.38 -34.60
N PRO A 524 -10.48 27.27 -35.25
CA PRO A 524 -9.57 26.25 -35.80
C PRO A 524 -8.66 26.75 -36.93
N ASN A 525 -8.99 27.90 -37.53
CA ASN A 525 -8.25 28.55 -38.62
C ASN A 525 -7.60 29.89 -38.19
N SER A 526 -7.47 30.19 -36.89
CA SER A 526 -6.89 31.46 -36.44
C SER A 526 -5.40 31.58 -36.76
N ALA A 527 -4.92 32.81 -36.98
CA ALA A 527 -3.50 33.10 -37.18
C ALA A 527 -2.63 32.68 -35.96
N GLU A 528 -3.20 32.70 -34.76
CA GLU A 528 -2.57 32.42 -33.48
C GLU A 528 -2.57 30.92 -33.12
N ARG A 529 -3.18 30.06 -33.95
CA ARG A 529 -3.35 28.62 -33.70
C ARG A 529 -2.03 27.95 -33.26
N GLN A 530 -0.96 28.17 -34.03
CA GLN A 530 0.36 27.58 -33.75
C GLN A 530 0.93 28.05 -32.40
N SER A 531 0.63 29.28 -31.97
CA SER A 531 1.07 29.80 -30.68
C SER A 531 0.33 29.13 -29.52
N VAL A 532 -0.96 28.81 -29.67
CA VAL A 532 -1.72 28.05 -28.65
C VAL A 532 -1.30 26.57 -28.62
N GLU A 533 -1.00 25.96 -29.77
CA GLU A 533 -0.40 24.62 -29.84
C GLU A 533 0.98 24.55 -29.15
N GLN A 534 1.78 25.62 -29.26
CA GLN A 534 3.02 25.78 -28.49
C GLN A 534 2.74 25.95 -26.99
N MET A 535 1.77 26.77 -26.58
CA MET A 535 1.40 26.94 -25.16
C MET A 535 0.92 25.63 -24.51
N ILE A 536 0.22 24.75 -25.25
CA ILE A 536 -0.14 23.40 -24.77
C ILE A 536 1.11 22.54 -24.56
N THR A 537 2.15 22.71 -25.39
CA THR A 537 3.41 21.98 -25.26
C THR A 537 4.21 22.45 -24.05
N GLU A 538 4.33 23.78 -23.85
CA GLU A 538 4.98 24.37 -22.67
C GLU A 538 4.23 24.05 -21.36
N LEU A 539 2.90 24.01 -21.41
CA LEU A 539 2.03 23.57 -20.29
C LEU A 539 2.25 22.08 -19.96
N SER A 540 2.39 21.23 -20.97
CA SER A 540 2.69 19.81 -20.84
C SER A 540 4.03 19.58 -20.15
N ASP A 541 5.08 20.28 -20.57
CA ASP A 541 6.40 20.18 -19.94
C ASP A 541 6.37 20.67 -18.48
N ALA A 542 5.64 21.76 -18.20
CA ALA A 542 5.46 22.28 -16.85
C ALA A 542 4.69 21.31 -15.91
N TYR A 543 3.64 20.65 -16.41
CA TYR A 543 2.86 19.67 -15.63
C TYR A 543 3.67 18.39 -15.38
N ALA A 544 4.44 17.90 -16.37
CA ALA A 544 5.35 16.78 -16.15
C ALA A 544 6.44 17.10 -15.10
N GLY A 545 7.00 18.32 -15.10
CA GLY A 545 7.91 18.79 -14.06
C GLY A 545 7.26 18.91 -12.68
N ALA A 546 5.98 19.28 -12.61
CA ALA A 546 5.22 19.31 -11.35
C ALA A 546 4.99 17.89 -10.79
N ILE A 547 4.72 16.90 -11.65
CA ILE A 547 4.59 15.48 -11.29
C ILE A 547 5.94 14.93 -10.78
N GLU A 548 7.04 15.22 -11.47
CA GLU A 548 8.39 14.81 -11.05
C GLU A 548 8.76 15.39 -9.68
N GLY A 549 8.48 16.69 -9.46
CA GLY A 549 8.69 17.36 -8.17
C GLY A 549 7.86 16.78 -7.01
N GLN A 550 6.70 16.18 -7.29
CA GLN A 550 5.87 15.55 -6.26
C GLN A 550 6.38 14.16 -5.83
N MET A 551 7.07 13.40 -6.69
CA MET A 551 7.45 12.00 -6.41
C MET A 551 8.17 11.82 -5.06
N ALA A 552 9.11 12.70 -4.72
CA ALA A 552 9.84 12.62 -3.45
C ALA A 552 8.92 12.70 -2.21
N ALA A 553 7.82 13.44 -2.30
CA ALA A 553 6.81 13.50 -1.24
C ALA A 553 5.94 12.24 -1.20
N CYS A 554 5.61 11.65 -2.36
CA CYS A 554 4.89 10.38 -2.46
C CYS A 554 5.70 9.23 -1.82
N GLU A 555 6.99 9.13 -2.17
CA GLU A 555 7.93 8.15 -1.63
C GLU A 555 8.14 8.31 -0.12
N THR A 556 8.31 9.54 0.37
CA THR A 556 8.47 9.81 1.81
C THR A 556 7.22 9.45 2.62
N LYS A 557 6.03 9.52 2.01
CA LYS A 557 4.74 9.18 2.64
C LYS A 557 4.35 7.70 2.49
N GLY A 558 5.02 6.93 1.63
CA GLY A 558 4.64 5.55 1.30
C GLY A 558 3.25 5.43 0.68
N LYS A 559 2.79 6.48 -0.03
CA LYS A 559 1.49 6.54 -0.70
C LYS A 559 1.69 7.03 -2.13
N TRP A 560 1.41 6.16 -3.10
CA TRP A 560 1.66 6.42 -4.52
C TRP A 560 0.38 6.66 -5.31
N ASP A 561 -0.78 6.25 -4.79
CA ASP A 561 -2.07 6.22 -5.50
C ASP A 561 -2.44 7.57 -6.13
N ASN A 562 -2.46 8.65 -5.34
CA ASN A 562 -2.72 10.01 -5.85
C ASN A 562 -1.69 10.47 -6.90
N CYS A 563 -0.44 10.03 -6.77
CA CYS A 563 0.65 10.44 -7.66
C CYS A 563 0.64 9.67 -8.99
N ILE A 564 0.20 8.40 -8.95
CA ILE A 564 -0.11 7.59 -10.13
C ILE A 564 -1.37 8.13 -10.82
N ALA A 565 -2.40 8.52 -10.05
CA ALA A 565 -3.62 9.13 -10.58
C ALA A 565 -3.35 10.47 -11.30
N GLU A 566 -2.42 11.30 -10.81
CA GLU A 566 -1.99 12.51 -11.53
C GLU A 566 -1.18 12.18 -12.80
N CYS A 567 -0.39 11.09 -12.82
CA CYS A 567 0.19 10.58 -14.08
C CYS A 567 -0.89 10.11 -15.08
N ASP A 568 -1.94 9.44 -14.61
CA ASP A 568 -3.05 8.98 -15.47
C ASP A 568 -3.92 10.15 -15.95
N ARG A 569 -4.14 11.16 -15.10
CA ARG A 569 -4.81 12.41 -15.46
C ARG A 569 -4.05 13.12 -16.58
N PHE A 570 -2.73 13.30 -16.44
CA PHE A 570 -1.87 13.82 -17.51
C PHE A 570 -1.97 12.98 -18.79
N LEU A 571 -1.82 11.65 -18.67
CA LEU A 571 -1.77 10.75 -19.83
C LEU A 571 -3.12 10.56 -20.53
N SER A 572 -4.24 10.95 -19.92
CA SER A 572 -5.55 10.91 -20.59
C SER A 572 -5.74 12.03 -21.62
N VAL A 573 -5.04 13.17 -21.48
CA VAL A 573 -5.20 14.37 -22.32
C VAL A 573 -3.94 14.83 -23.07
N LEU A 574 -2.74 14.42 -22.63
CA LEU A 574 -1.46 14.86 -23.17
C LEU A 574 -0.57 13.70 -23.67
N ALA A 575 -1.18 12.53 -23.94
CA ALA A 575 -0.48 11.32 -24.39
C ALA A 575 0.39 11.50 -25.65
N ASP A 576 0.05 12.46 -26.51
CA ASP A 576 0.73 12.77 -27.77
C ASP A 576 1.94 13.71 -27.60
N LYS A 577 2.07 14.38 -26.46
CA LYS A 577 3.14 15.37 -26.22
C LYS A 577 4.45 14.71 -25.79
N PRO A 578 5.63 15.31 -26.09
CA PRO A 578 6.94 14.71 -25.78
C PRO A 578 7.11 14.34 -24.30
N ALA A 579 6.63 15.18 -23.37
CA ALA A 579 6.70 14.94 -21.93
C ALA A 579 5.98 13.65 -21.48
N ALA A 580 5.03 13.13 -22.25
CA ALA A 580 4.32 11.89 -21.93
C ALA A 580 5.26 10.67 -21.86
N GLU A 581 6.41 10.66 -22.55
CA GLU A 581 7.42 9.61 -22.37
C GLU A 581 8.01 9.62 -20.94
N THR A 582 8.28 10.82 -20.41
CA THR A 582 8.76 11.00 -19.04
C THR A 582 7.67 10.65 -18.04
N VAL A 583 6.43 11.13 -18.21
CA VAL A 583 5.32 10.79 -17.29
C VAL A 583 5.04 9.27 -17.29
N ARG A 584 5.11 8.58 -18.45
CA ARG A 584 5.04 7.11 -18.51
C ARG A 584 6.15 6.44 -17.69
N ARG A 585 7.40 6.91 -17.77
CA ARG A 585 8.51 6.38 -16.95
C ARG A 585 8.28 6.60 -15.45
N LEU A 586 7.89 7.81 -15.05
CA LEU A 586 7.62 8.15 -13.64
C LEU A 586 6.48 7.27 -13.08
N ARG A 587 5.39 7.10 -13.85
CA ARG A 587 4.27 6.21 -13.52
C ARG A 587 4.73 4.77 -13.29
N THR A 588 5.52 4.20 -14.20
CA THR A 588 6.04 2.82 -14.05
C THR A 588 6.89 2.66 -12.80
N VAL A 589 7.80 3.61 -12.53
CA VAL A 589 8.64 3.61 -11.31
C VAL A 589 7.78 3.66 -10.04
N MET A 590 6.72 4.48 -10.02
CA MET A 590 5.82 4.57 -8.86
C MET A 590 4.99 3.29 -8.66
N ILE A 591 4.51 2.66 -9.74
CA ILE A 591 3.79 1.38 -9.67
C ILE A 591 4.71 0.26 -9.17
N ASP A 592 5.93 0.12 -9.71
CA ASP A 592 6.88 -0.90 -9.23
C ASP A 592 7.22 -0.70 -7.74
N LYS A 593 7.33 0.57 -7.27
CA LYS A 593 7.57 0.88 -5.85
C LYS A 593 6.36 0.53 -4.97
N GLN A 594 5.14 0.72 -5.46
CA GLN A 594 3.91 0.33 -4.78
C GLN A 594 3.75 -1.20 -4.72
N GLU A 595 3.97 -1.91 -5.84
CA GLU A 595 3.99 -3.38 -5.89
C GLU A 595 5.05 -3.95 -4.93
N LEU A 596 6.26 -3.38 -4.91
CA LEU A 596 7.32 -3.71 -3.94
C LEU A 596 6.87 -3.50 -2.48
N ALA A 597 6.23 -2.38 -2.15
CA ALA A 597 5.76 -2.10 -0.78
C ALA A 597 4.71 -3.13 -0.32
N ASN A 598 3.81 -3.54 -1.20
CA ASN A 598 2.83 -4.59 -0.92
C ASN A 598 3.52 -5.94 -0.66
N ILE A 599 4.54 -6.30 -1.44
CA ILE A 599 5.32 -7.54 -1.24
C ILE A 599 6.12 -7.50 0.07
N VAL A 600 6.67 -6.33 0.44
CA VAL A 600 7.32 -6.11 1.75
C VAL A 600 6.33 -6.39 2.89
N ASN A 601 5.09 -5.92 2.78
CA ASN A 601 4.05 -6.15 3.80
C ASN A 601 3.64 -7.64 3.87
N MET A 602 3.42 -8.31 2.73
CA MET A 602 3.16 -9.75 2.68
C MET A 602 4.30 -10.57 3.30
N ALA A 603 5.55 -10.20 3.04
CA ALA A 603 6.72 -10.85 3.60
C ALA A 603 6.92 -10.60 5.11
N GLN A 604 6.34 -9.53 5.66
CA GLN A 604 6.27 -9.31 7.11
C GLN A 604 5.18 -10.16 7.78
N GLN A 605 4.06 -10.44 7.10
CA GLN A 605 2.99 -11.28 7.64
C GLN A 605 3.45 -12.75 7.84
N VAL A 606 4.33 -13.28 6.98
CA VAL A 606 4.91 -14.62 7.12
C VAL A 606 6.14 -14.66 8.05
N ALA A 607 6.12 -13.88 9.14
CA ALA A 607 7.25 -13.68 10.05
C ALA A 607 7.91 -15.00 10.51
N GLY A 608 9.20 -15.16 10.18
CA GLY A 608 9.99 -16.35 10.49
C GLY A 608 10.02 -17.43 9.40
N ASP A 609 9.10 -17.42 8.44
CA ASP A 609 9.16 -18.30 7.26
C ASP A 609 9.92 -17.62 6.11
N TRP A 610 11.25 -17.67 6.21
CA TRP A 610 12.16 -17.12 5.19
C TRP A 610 11.98 -17.78 3.81
N THR A 611 11.41 -19.00 3.74
CA THR A 611 11.14 -19.69 2.47
C THR A 611 9.95 -19.05 1.76
N LYS A 612 8.83 -18.83 2.46
CA LYS A 612 7.67 -18.10 1.93
C LYS A 612 8.02 -16.64 1.63
N ALA A 613 8.75 -15.97 2.52
CA ALA A 613 9.18 -14.59 2.33
C ALA A 613 10.05 -14.45 1.07
N ARG A 614 11.06 -15.30 0.89
CA ARG A 614 11.87 -15.36 -0.33
C ARG A 614 11.02 -15.65 -1.57
N LYS A 615 10.11 -16.62 -1.48
CA LYS A 615 9.26 -17.03 -2.61
C LYS A 615 8.40 -15.88 -3.13
N ALA A 616 7.80 -15.07 -2.26
CA ALA A 616 7.00 -13.91 -2.67
C ALA A 616 7.77 -12.92 -3.56
N TYR A 617 9.08 -12.77 -3.35
CA TYR A 617 9.95 -11.92 -4.18
C TYR A 617 10.37 -12.58 -5.50
N THR A 618 10.62 -13.89 -5.52
CA THR A 618 10.94 -14.60 -6.78
C THR A 618 9.73 -14.71 -7.68
N ASP A 619 8.58 -15.11 -7.14
CA ASP A 619 7.31 -15.20 -7.86
C ASP A 619 6.89 -13.83 -8.44
N TYR A 620 7.35 -12.71 -7.86
CA TYR A 620 7.16 -11.38 -8.43
C TYR A 620 8.12 -11.12 -9.60
N LEU A 621 9.42 -11.34 -9.44
CA LEU A 621 10.40 -11.16 -10.52
C LEU A 621 10.13 -12.06 -11.74
N GLU A 622 9.57 -13.24 -11.54
CA GLU A 622 9.13 -14.13 -12.63
C GLU A 622 7.93 -13.58 -13.41
N ARG A 623 7.04 -12.82 -12.76
CA ARG A 623 5.88 -12.14 -13.39
C ARG A 623 6.20 -10.72 -13.91
N ARG A 624 7.26 -10.10 -13.41
CA ARG A 624 7.70 -8.72 -13.72
C ARG A 624 9.24 -8.68 -13.93
N PRO A 625 9.79 -9.34 -14.97
CA PRO A 625 11.25 -9.43 -15.16
C PRO A 625 11.94 -8.08 -15.44
N ASP A 626 11.18 -7.12 -15.97
CA ASP A 626 11.62 -5.78 -16.38
C ASP A 626 11.31 -4.67 -15.35
N THR A 627 10.87 -5.05 -14.13
CA THR A 627 10.55 -4.10 -13.05
C THR A 627 11.73 -3.18 -12.70
N THR A 628 11.46 -1.88 -12.52
CA THR A 628 12.48 -0.89 -12.16
C THR A 628 13.10 -1.14 -10.78
N GLN A 629 12.41 -1.90 -9.90
CA GLN A 629 12.89 -2.23 -8.56
C GLN A 629 13.74 -3.52 -8.51
N ARG A 630 14.08 -4.13 -9.66
CA ARG A 630 14.78 -5.41 -9.76
C ARG A 630 16.01 -5.54 -8.86
N ALA A 631 16.90 -4.55 -8.85
CA ALA A 631 18.12 -4.59 -8.02
C ALA A 631 17.83 -4.56 -6.51
N ALA A 632 16.72 -3.94 -6.08
CA ALA A 632 16.27 -3.94 -4.68
C ALA A 632 15.65 -5.30 -4.29
N LEU A 633 14.88 -5.91 -5.20
CA LEU A 633 14.29 -7.23 -5.05
C LEU A 633 15.38 -8.32 -4.97
N GLU A 634 16.32 -8.34 -5.91
CA GLU A 634 17.46 -9.28 -5.93
C GLU A 634 18.32 -9.16 -4.65
N LYS A 635 18.60 -7.92 -4.18
CA LYS A 635 19.29 -7.67 -2.91
C LYS A 635 18.51 -8.21 -1.69
N ARG A 636 17.18 -8.17 -1.72
CA ARG A 636 16.33 -8.67 -0.64
C ARG A 636 16.23 -10.20 -0.65
N ILE A 637 16.18 -10.82 -1.83
CA ILE A 637 16.27 -12.28 -2.01
C ILE A 637 17.60 -12.81 -1.46
N ALA A 638 18.72 -12.18 -1.81
CA ALA A 638 20.04 -12.57 -1.28
C ALA A 638 20.10 -12.53 0.26
N ALA A 639 19.50 -11.52 0.89
CA ALA A 639 19.43 -11.43 2.35
C ALA A 639 18.56 -12.55 2.99
N PHE A 640 17.55 -13.06 2.29
CA PHE A 640 16.79 -14.23 2.72
C PHE A 640 17.55 -15.54 2.48
N ASP A 641 18.28 -15.68 1.37
CA ASP A 641 19.15 -16.84 1.11
C ASP A 641 20.26 -16.97 2.17
N ASP A 642 20.84 -15.84 2.59
CA ASP A 642 21.78 -15.74 3.72
C ASP A 642 21.15 -16.21 5.05
N GLU A 643 19.89 -15.89 5.31
CA GLU A 643 19.19 -16.32 6.54
C GLU A 643 18.79 -17.79 6.48
N LEU A 644 18.33 -18.29 5.34
CA LEU A 644 18.08 -19.71 5.10
C LEU A 644 19.38 -20.53 5.24
N ALA A 645 20.54 -19.97 4.85
CA ALA A 645 21.83 -20.60 5.09
C ALA A 645 22.17 -20.66 6.59
N ARG A 646 21.95 -19.59 7.35
CA ARG A 646 22.11 -19.58 8.82
C ARG A 646 21.16 -20.56 9.52
N GLN A 647 19.90 -20.60 9.10
CA GLN A 647 18.90 -21.55 9.60
C GLN A 647 19.36 -23.00 9.41
N ARG A 648 19.75 -23.39 8.18
CA ARG A 648 20.23 -24.75 7.87
C ARG A 648 21.51 -25.12 8.64
N GLN A 649 22.40 -24.15 8.89
CA GLN A 649 23.58 -24.35 9.74
C GLN A 649 23.18 -24.61 11.20
N TRP A 650 22.25 -23.82 11.74
CA TRP A 650 21.70 -24.02 13.08
C TRP A 650 20.99 -25.37 13.22
N GLU A 651 20.05 -25.70 12.32
CA GLU A 651 19.31 -26.97 12.33
C GLU A 651 20.23 -28.19 12.34
N LYS A 652 21.29 -28.16 11.52
CA LYS A 652 22.30 -29.22 11.45
C LYS A 652 23.13 -29.33 12.74
N MET A 653 23.41 -28.21 13.41
CA MET A 653 24.10 -28.20 14.71
C MET A 653 23.18 -28.64 15.85
N ALA A 654 21.93 -28.17 15.87
CA ALA A 654 20.91 -28.56 16.84
C ALA A 654 20.61 -30.06 16.76
N ALA A 655 20.48 -30.62 15.56
CA ALA A 655 20.35 -32.06 15.34
C ALA A 655 21.58 -32.83 15.84
N TYR A 656 22.80 -32.37 15.54
CA TYR A 656 24.03 -33.01 16.04
C TYR A 656 24.14 -32.99 17.57
N ALA A 657 23.77 -31.89 18.22
CA ALA A 657 23.84 -31.74 19.68
C ALA A 657 22.67 -32.41 20.40
N GLY A 658 21.50 -32.52 19.76
CA GLY A 658 20.32 -33.22 20.28
C GLY A 658 20.40 -34.74 20.16
N ASP A 659 21.18 -35.28 19.22
CA ASP A 659 21.35 -36.72 18.97
C ASP A 659 22.00 -37.43 20.20
N PRO A 660 21.24 -38.27 20.95
CA PRO A 660 21.73 -38.90 22.16
C PRO A 660 22.69 -40.07 21.90
N THR A 661 22.80 -40.53 20.65
CA THR A 661 23.75 -41.61 20.28
C THR A 661 25.19 -41.13 20.18
N ARG A 662 25.40 -39.80 20.16
CA ARG A 662 26.72 -39.18 20.12
C ARG A 662 27.23 -38.89 21.52
N ASP A 663 28.55 -39.02 21.67
CA ASP A 663 29.28 -38.64 22.87
C ASP A 663 28.98 -37.19 23.30
N ILE A 664 28.68 -37.00 24.59
CA ILE A 664 28.26 -35.72 25.16
C ILE A 664 29.36 -34.65 25.11
N PHE A 665 30.63 -35.03 25.28
CA PHE A 665 31.74 -34.07 25.20
C PHE A 665 31.89 -33.52 23.78
N ASN A 666 31.75 -34.37 22.76
CA ASN A 666 31.76 -33.96 21.34
C ASN A 666 30.52 -33.11 20.97
N ARG A 667 29.34 -33.42 21.52
CA ARG A 667 28.11 -32.63 21.35
C ARG A 667 28.27 -31.23 21.93
N VAL A 668 28.70 -31.13 23.20
CA VAL A 668 28.91 -29.84 23.89
C VAL A 668 30.03 -29.04 23.24
N GLN A 669 31.21 -29.61 22.99
CA GLN A 669 32.35 -28.86 22.43
C GLN A 669 32.03 -28.24 21.06
N ARG A 670 31.27 -28.92 20.20
CA ARG A 670 30.84 -28.35 18.92
C ARG A 670 29.78 -27.26 19.09
N LEU A 671 28.86 -27.43 20.04
CA LEU A 671 27.84 -26.42 20.33
C LEU A 671 28.45 -25.15 20.96
N GLU A 672 29.42 -25.29 21.88
CA GLU A 672 30.18 -24.18 22.45
C GLU A 672 30.98 -23.43 21.38
N ARG A 673 31.60 -24.14 20.43
CA ARG A 673 32.25 -23.52 19.27
C ARG A 673 31.26 -22.74 18.41
N TYR A 674 30.09 -23.33 18.11
CA TYR A 674 29.02 -22.63 17.39
C TYR A 674 28.54 -21.36 18.14
N ILE A 675 28.42 -21.41 19.47
CA ILE A 675 28.07 -20.25 20.31
C ILE A 675 29.16 -19.17 20.25
N ALA A 676 30.45 -19.56 20.25
CA ALA A 676 31.56 -18.62 20.10
C ALA A 676 31.59 -17.95 18.71
N ASP A 677 31.40 -18.74 17.65
CA ASP A 677 31.44 -18.27 16.25
C ASP A 677 30.20 -17.44 15.86
N HIS A 678 29.05 -17.68 16.50
CA HIS A 678 27.75 -17.08 16.12
C HIS A 678 27.00 -16.34 17.24
N GLY A 679 27.67 -16.03 18.36
CA GLY A 679 27.06 -15.51 19.61
C GLY A 679 26.33 -14.15 19.56
N LYS A 680 26.09 -13.58 18.38
CA LYS A 680 25.27 -12.38 18.16
C LYS A 680 24.17 -12.58 17.09
N GLY A 681 23.97 -13.79 16.58
CA GLY A 681 22.94 -14.12 15.60
C GLY A 681 21.60 -14.57 16.20
N PRO A 682 20.54 -14.72 15.39
CA PRO A 682 19.20 -15.12 15.88
C PRO A 682 19.20 -16.50 16.56
N TYR A 683 20.12 -17.40 16.19
CA TYR A 683 20.26 -18.73 16.78
C TYR A 683 21.15 -18.80 18.03
N ALA A 684 21.70 -17.66 18.50
CA ALA A 684 22.56 -17.63 19.68
C ALA A 684 21.82 -18.06 20.97
N ALA A 685 20.63 -17.50 21.23
CA ALA A 685 19.82 -17.90 22.37
C ALA A 685 19.31 -19.37 22.27
N PRO A 686 18.77 -19.85 21.13
CA PRO A 686 18.52 -21.27 20.92
C PRO A 686 19.73 -22.20 21.19
N ALA A 687 20.94 -21.78 20.82
CA ALA A 687 22.17 -22.54 21.07
C ALA A 687 22.55 -22.57 22.55
N ILE A 688 22.49 -21.43 23.25
CA ILE A 688 22.73 -21.35 24.71
C ILE A 688 21.72 -22.22 25.46
N ASN A 689 20.42 -22.08 25.16
CA ASN A 689 19.35 -22.86 25.76
C ASN A 689 19.44 -24.37 25.45
N LEU A 690 20.13 -24.76 24.37
CA LEU A 690 20.46 -26.16 24.09
C LEU A 690 21.67 -26.63 24.92
N ARG A 691 22.71 -25.81 25.07
CA ARG A 691 23.87 -26.13 25.92
C ARG A 691 23.48 -26.29 27.39
N GLU A 692 22.59 -25.43 27.89
CA GLU A 692 22.09 -25.51 29.27
C GLU A 692 21.33 -26.81 29.54
N ARG A 693 20.48 -27.25 28.59
CA ARG A 693 19.79 -28.56 28.68
C ARG A 693 20.76 -29.75 28.67
N LEU A 694 21.93 -29.62 28.05
CA LEU A 694 22.98 -30.66 28.04
C LEU A 694 23.87 -30.65 29.30
N GLN A 695 23.72 -29.67 30.20
CA GLN A 695 24.62 -29.53 31.34
C GLN A 695 24.53 -30.70 32.34
N ALA A 696 23.31 -31.19 32.63
CA ALA A 696 23.12 -32.32 33.53
C ALA A 696 23.72 -33.63 32.95
N ASP A 697 23.50 -33.89 31.65
CA ASP A 697 24.10 -35.04 30.95
C ASP A 697 25.64 -34.99 30.98
N LEU A 698 26.22 -33.80 30.80
CA LEU A 698 27.66 -33.58 30.86
C LEU A 698 28.21 -33.82 32.27
N GLU A 699 27.56 -33.28 33.30
CA GLU A 699 27.96 -33.49 34.70
C GLU A 699 27.87 -34.96 35.12
N ASN A 700 26.81 -35.66 34.70
CA ASN A 700 26.66 -37.10 34.90
C ASN A 700 27.80 -37.89 34.22
N ALA A 701 28.09 -37.63 32.94
CA ALA A 701 29.17 -38.32 32.23
C ALA A 701 30.57 -38.03 32.82
N ILE A 702 30.81 -36.80 33.30
CA ILE A 702 32.03 -36.45 34.04
C ILE A 702 32.11 -37.26 35.34
N HIS A 703 31.01 -37.36 36.09
CA HIS A 703 30.95 -38.15 37.32
C HIS A 703 31.22 -39.63 37.06
N GLU A 704 30.56 -40.23 36.07
CA GLU A 704 30.77 -41.62 35.67
C GLU A 704 32.22 -41.90 35.28
N GLN A 705 32.83 -41.03 34.46
CA GLN A 705 34.22 -41.19 34.03
C GLN A 705 35.21 -41.08 35.22
N GLN A 706 34.95 -40.18 36.17
CA GLN A 706 35.71 -40.10 37.42
C GLN A 706 35.54 -41.36 38.29
N MET A 707 34.32 -41.89 38.40
CA MET A 707 34.03 -43.07 39.21
C MET A 707 34.58 -44.35 38.57
N ALA A 708 34.56 -44.47 37.24
CA ALA A 708 35.24 -45.53 36.49
C ALA A 708 36.76 -45.50 36.74
N LYS A 709 37.38 -44.32 36.67
CA LYS A 709 38.82 -44.12 36.97
C LYS A 709 39.16 -44.49 38.42
N LYS A 710 38.32 -44.12 39.40
CA LYS A 710 38.47 -44.54 40.81
C LYS A 710 38.36 -46.07 40.97
N ARG A 711 37.37 -46.71 40.33
CA ARG A 711 37.20 -48.18 40.34
C ARG A 711 38.42 -48.89 39.74
N GLN A 712 38.93 -48.42 38.60
CA GLN A 712 40.13 -48.95 37.95
C GLN A 712 41.38 -48.83 38.83
N GLN A 713 41.57 -47.67 39.49
CA GLN A 713 42.67 -47.47 40.44
C GLN A 713 42.56 -48.35 41.68
N ALA A 714 41.36 -48.58 42.21
CA ALA A 714 41.13 -49.48 43.34
C ALA A 714 41.47 -50.94 42.96
N LEU A 715 41.00 -51.41 41.80
CA LEU A 715 41.29 -52.74 41.29
C LEU A 715 42.81 -52.95 41.07
N ALA A 716 43.50 -51.95 40.49
CA ALA A 716 44.94 -52.01 40.29
C ALA A 716 45.74 -52.08 41.62
N ARG A 717 45.29 -51.39 42.68
CA ARG A 717 45.87 -51.51 44.02
C ARG A 717 45.68 -52.91 44.60
N GLN A 718 44.45 -53.44 44.55
CA GLN A 718 44.14 -54.79 45.03
C GLN A 718 44.94 -55.87 44.29
N GLN A 719 45.08 -55.76 42.96
CA GLN A 719 45.92 -56.65 42.15
C GLN A 719 47.40 -56.56 42.56
N ALA A 720 47.93 -55.36 42.80
CA ALA A 720 49.30 -55.18 43.26
C ALA A 720 49.55 -55.74 44.67
N GLU A 721 48.58 -55.64 45.58
CA GLU A 721 48.64 -56.23 46.92
C GLU A 721 48.59 -57.76 46.87
N ASN A 722 47.66 -58.34 46.12
CA ASN A 722 47.59 -59.78 45.89
C ASN A 722 48.89 -60.32 45.26
N ALA A 723 49.45 -59.62 44.27
CA ALA A 723 50.72 -59.99 43.65
C ALA A 723 51.92 -59.89 44.61
N ARG A 724 51.92 -58.94 45.55
CA ARG A 724 52.93 -58.86 46.63
C ARG A 724 52.81 -60.06 47.58
N GLN A 725 51.60 -60.42 48.00
CA GLN A 725 51.35 -61.59 48.87
C GLN A 725 51.78 -62.90 48.19
N GLN A 726 51.41 -63.10 46.91
CA GLN A 726 51.82 -64.27 46.13
C GLN A 726 53.35 -64.37 46.00
N LYS A 727 54.04 -63.26 45.68
CA LYS A 727 55.52 -63.23 45.63
C LYS A 727 56.17 -63.52 46.99
N ALA A 728 55.57 -63.05 48.09
CA ALA A 728 56.05 -63.38 49.44
C ALA A 728 55.90 -64.87 49.75
N LEU A 729 54.75 -65.48 49.43
CA LEU A 729 54.53 -66.93 49.60
C LEU A 729 55.50 -67.76 48.75
N GLN A 730 55.69 -67.39 47.48
CA GLN A 730 56.67 -68.03 46.58
C GLN A 730 58.10 -67.93 47.11
N ARG A 731 58.50 -66.78 47.68
CA ARG A 731 59.81 -66.60 48.35
C ARG A 731 59.96 -67.57 49.53
N ILE A 732 58.95 -67.70 50.39
CA ILE A 732 58.98 -68.63 51.54
C ILE A 732 59.08 -70.09 51.05
N GLN A 733 58.27 -70.49 50.07
CA GLN A 733 58.31 -71.84 49.50
C GLN A 733 59.67 -72.17 48.86
N HIS A 734 60.26 -71.22 48.12
CA HIS A 734 61.60 -71.40 47.55
C HIS A 734 62.68 -71.56 48.62
N LEU A 735 62.64 -70.74 49.68
CA LEU A 735 63.55 -70.83 50.82
C LEU A 735 63.39 -72.17 51.55
N GLN A 736 62.15 -72.62 51.80
CA GLN A 736 61.88 -73.94 52.39
C GLN A 736 62.49 -75.05 51.53
N ALA A 737 62.23 -75.07 50.22
CA ALA A 737 62.80 -76.04 49.29
C ALA A 737 64.35 -75.97 49.21
N GLN A 738 64.96 -74.81 49.43
CA GLN A 738 66.41 -74.65 49.52
C GLN A 738 66.98 -75.30 50.79
N VAL A 739 66.42 -75.02 51.97
CA VAL A 739 66.90 -75.62 53.22
C VAL A 739 66.57 -77.12 53.30
N ALA A 740 65.43 -77.55 52.78
CA ALA A 740 65.07 -78.96 52.59
C ALA A 740 66.13 -79.73 51.78
N ARG A 741 66.62 -79.15 50.68
CA ARG A 741 67.73 -79.73 49.88
C ARG A 741 69.03 -79.82 50.70
N GLN A 742 69.32 -78.81 51.53
CA GLN A 742 70.49 -78.81 52.43
C GLN A 742 70.38 -79.81 53.59
N LEU A 743 69.17 -80.20 54.01
CA LEU A 743 68.95 -81.25 55.02
C LEU A 743 69.21 -82.67 54.51
N ARG A 744 69.09 -82.93 53.19
CA ARG A 744 69.17 -84.31 52.63
C ARG A 744 70.41 -85.11 53.07
N PRO A 745 71.64 -84.57 53.11
CA PRO A 745 72.82 -85.32 53.55
C PRO A 745 72.82 -85.68 55.05
N VAL A 746 71.98 -85.02 55.86
CA VAL A 746 71.89 -85.19 57.32
C VAL A 746 70.54 -85.76 57.77
N ALA A 747 69.73 -86.24 56.81
CA ALA A 747 68.35 -86.71 57.02
C ALA A 747 68.21 -87.93 57.95
N GLY A 748 69.30 -88.66 58.23
CA GLY A 748 69.32 -89.70 59.26
C GLY A 748 69.06 -89.14 60.67
N ARG A 749 69.50 -87.90 60.94
CA ARG A 749 69.22 -87.16 62.18
C ARG A 749 68.06 -86.19 62.03
N PHE A 750 68.12 -85.28 61.06
CA PHE A 750 67.15 -84.20 60.88
C PHE A 750 66.17 -84.53 59.76
N HIS A 751 65.01 -85.04 60.13
CA HIS A 751 63.96 -85.39 59.18
C HIS A 751 63.15 -84.14 58.82
N ASP A 752 63.23 -83.69 57.57
CA ASP A 752 62.29 -82.72 57.01
C ASP A 752 60.89 -83.34 56.92
N ASN A 753 59.91 -82.69 57.54
CA ASN A 753 58.52 -83.16 57.59
C ASN A 753 57.69 -82.67 56.38
N GLY A 754 58.26 -81.80 55.51
CA GLY A 754 57.62 -81.27 54.30
C GLY A 754 56.60 -80.14 54.54
N ASP A 755 56.30 -79.82 55.79
CA ASP A 755 55.35 -78.79 56.24
C ASP A 755 56.02 -77.45 56.62
N GLY A 756 57.34 -77.37 56.46
CA GLY A 756 58.18 -76.26 56.94
C GLY A 756 58.82 -76.50 58.32
N THR A 757 58.76 -77.72 58.86
CA THR A 757 59.42 -78.14 60.10
C THR A 757 60.37 -79.31 59.87
N ALA A 758 61.31 -79.51 60.79
CA ALA A 758 62.23 -80.64 60.77
C ALA A 758 62.43 -81.25 62.17
N THR A 759 62.28 -82.57 62.28
CA THR A 759 62.38 -83.32 63.53
C THR A 759 63.79 -83.87 63.72
N ASP A 760 64.45 -83.52 64.83
CA ASP A 760 65.71 -84.14 65.27
C ASP A 760 65.41 -85.47 65.95
N ARG A 761 65.67 -86.57 65.23
CA ARG A 761 65.41 -87.95 65.68
C ARG A 761 66.25 -88.37 66.90
N VAL A 762 67.30 -87.62 67.26
CA VAL A 762 68.13 -87.90 68.45
C VAL A 762 67.54 -87.26 69.71
N THR A 763 66.91 -86.09 69.60
CA THR A 763 66.37 -85.34 70.75
C THR A 763 64.84 -85.40 70.87
N GLY A 764 64.15 -85.81 69.79
CA GLY A 764 62.69 -85.76 69.68
C GLY A 764 62.12 -84.35 69.51
N LEU A 765 62.98 -83.33 69.32
CA LEU A 765 62.58 -81.94 69.16
C LEU A 765 62.26 -81.62 67.70
N THR A 766 61.22 -80.82 67.47
CA THR A 766 60.83 -80.35 66.13
C THR A 766 61.18 -78.87 65.98
N TRP A 767 61.89 -78.55 64.91
CA TRP A 767 62.50 -77.24 64.65
C TRP A 767 61.83 -76.54 63.46
N SER A 768 61.83 -75.21 63.43
CA SER A 768 61.43 -74.47 62.24
C SER A 768 62.49 -74.62 61.14
N LEU A 769 62.07 -74.98 59.92
CA LEU A 769 62.98 -75.20 58.79
C LEU A 769 63.68 -73.89 58.37
N LEU A 770 62.91 -72.80 58.31
CA LEU A 770 63.44 -71.44 58.19
C LEU A 770 63.62 -70.79 59.56
N ASP A 771 64.54 -69.83 59.64
CA ASP A 771 64.62 -68.91 60.77
C ASP A 771 63.85 -67.60 60.51
N SER A 772 63.71 -66.78 61.56
CA SER A 772 63.01 -65.49 61.49
C SER A 772 63.60 -64.55 60.43
N THR A 773 64.90 -64.56 60.20
CA THR A 773 65.57 -63.66 59.24
C THR A 773 65.26 -64.08 57.80
N MET A 774 65.29 -65.39 57.52
CA MET A 774 64.82 -65.92 56.25
C MET A 774 63.36 -65.57 55.98
N VAL A 775 62.47 -65.73 56.97
CA VAL A 775 61.04 -65.44 56.83
C VAL A 775 60.79 -63.94 56.63
N LEU A 776 61.19 -63.11 57.60
CA LEU A 776 60.88 -61.68 57.67
C LEU A 776 61.74 -60.81 56.73
N GLY A 777 62.90 -61.31 56.28
CA GLY A 777 63.87 -60.54 55.49
C GLY A 777 64.78 -59.63 56.33
N THR A 778 64.66 -59.66 57.66
CA THR A 778 65.47 -58.90 58.62
C THR A 778 65.67 -59.71 59.91
N CYS A 779 66.81 -59.50 60.58
CA CYS A 779 66.98 -59.91 61.97
C CYS A 779 66.08 -59.07 62.91
N ILE A 780 65.91 -59.54 64.14
CA ILE A 780 64.97 -58.98 65.13
C ILE A 780 65.59 -58.93 66.54
N ASP A 781 65.13 -57.97 67.34
CA ASP A 781 65.47 -57.87 68.77
C ASP A 781 64.84 -59.01 69.60
N TYR A 782 65.29 -59.18 70.85
CA TYR A 782 64.85 -60.31 71.68
C TYR A 782 63.36 -60.25 72.08
N ARG A 783 62.79 -59.05 72.26
CA ARG A 783 61.37 -58.87 72.58
C ARG A 783 60.49 -59.15 71.36
N THR A 784 60.97 -58.78 70.17
CA THR A 784 60.34 -59.11 68.89
C THR A 784 60.49 -60.60 68.57
N ALA A 785 61.61 -61.23 68.91
CA ALA A 785 61.82 -62.69 68.85
C ALA A 785 60.79 -63.46 69.69
N GLN A 786 60.59 -63.07 70.95
CA GLN A 786 59.56 -63.67 71.82
C GLN A 786 58.15 -63.56 71.23
N LYS A 787 57.78 -62.41 70.64
CA LYS A 787 56.48 -62.19 69.98
C LYS A 787 56.32 -62.98 68.68
N TYR A 788 57.35 -62.98 67.82
CA TYR A 788 57.37 -63.72 66.56
C TYR A 788 57.12 -65.21 66.81
N VAL A 789 57.80 -65.77 67.81
CA VAL A 789 57.68 -67.17 68.20
C VAL A 789 56.30 -67.51 68.76
N SER A 790 55.74 -66.69 69.66
CA SER A 790 54.41 -66.98 70.25
C SER A 790 53.26 -66.86 69.25
N GLN A 791 53.47 -66.18 68.13
CA GLN A 791 52.52 -66.05 67.03
C GLN A 791 52.80 -67.02 65.86
N LEU A 792 53.88 -67.81 65.93
CA LEU A 792 54.32 -68.68 64.84
C LEU A 792 53.34 -69.84 64.62
N LYS A 793 53.05 -70.15 63.35
CA LYS A 793 52.12 -71.22 62.91
C LYS A 793 52.72 -72.16 61.85
N THR A 794 54.05 -72.25 61.78
CA THR A 794 54.77 -73.15 60.88
C THR A 794 54.34 -74.61 61.12
N GLY A 795 54.18 -75.41 60.07
CA GLY A 795 53.61 -76.77 60.17
C GLY A 795 52.13 -76.84 60.56
N GLY A 796 51.43 -75.70 60.57
CA GLY A 796 50.10 -75.60 61.21
C GLY A 796 50.16 -75.74 62.75
N HIS A 797 51.35 -75.72 63.34
CA HIS A 797 51.57 -75.96 64.76
C HIS A 797 51.69 -74.66 65.55
N SER A 798 51.07 -74.62 66.73
CA SER A 798 51.30 -73.62 67.78
C SER A 798 52.24 -74.19 68.87
N GLY A 799 52.58 -73.39 69.88
CA GLY A 799 53.44 -73.84 70.99
C GLY A 799 54.94 -73.82 70.67
N TRP A 800 55.33 -73.17 69.58
CA TRP A 800 56.72 -72.79 69.31
C TRP A 800 57.30 -71.97 70.47
N ARG A 801 58.57 -72.23 70.80
CA ARG A 801 59.34 -71.46 71.80
C ARG A 801 60.75 -71.14 71.30
N LEU A 802 61.42 -70.25 72.02
CA LEU A 802 62.86 -70.09 71.91
C LEU A 802 63.57 -71.37 72.41
N PRO A 803 64.65 -71.83 71.76
CA PRO A 803 65.43 -72.97 72.23
C PRO A 803 66.30 -72.60 73.43
N THR A 804 66.73 -73.57 74.22
CA THR A 804 67.83 -73.37 75.16
C THR A 804 69.17 -73.24 74.41
N ALA A 805 70.20 -72.72 75.07
CA ALA A 805 71.55 -72.67 74.54
C ALA A 805 72.08 -74.08 74.24
N GLY A 806 71.74 -75.06 75.09
CA GLY A 806 72.06 -76.48 74.89
C GLY A 806 71.37 -77.08 73.66
N GLU A 807 70.09 -76.77 73.42
CA GLU A 807 69.34 -77.27 72.26
C GLU A 807 69.91 -76.73 70.94
N LEU A 808 70.23 -75.42 70.87
CA LEU A 808 70.86 -74.83 69.69
C LEU A 808 72.30 -75.33 69.50
N ALA A 809 73.09 -75.47 70.57
CA ALA A 809 74.43 -76.05 70.48
C ALA A 809 74.40 -77.50 69.98
N ALA A 810 73.42 -78.30 70.42
CA ALA A 810 73.26 -79.69 69.99
C ALA A 810 73.01 -79.85 68.47
N ILE A 811 72.54 -78.81 67.78
CA ILE A 811 72.30 -78.84 66.32
C ILE A 811 73.32 -78.03 65.50
N TYR A 812 74.08 -77.10 66.12
CA TYR A 812 75.07 -76.25 65.42
C TYR A 812 76.53 -76.48 65.78
N LYS A 813 76.85 -77.10 66.92
CA LYS A 813 78.23 -77.38 67.37
C LYS A 813 78.59 -78.87 67.33
N ASN A 814 77.59 -79.76 67.25
CA ASN A 814 77.76 -81.21 67.12
C ASN A 814 77.38 -81.70 65.72
N ALA A 815 78.19 -82.58 65.14
CA ALA A 815 77.90 -83.23 63.86
C ALA A 815 76.91 -84.42 64.04
N PRO A 816 76.04 -84.71 63.04
CA PRO A 816 75.78 -83.91 61.85
C PRO A 816 75.07 -82.59 62.22
N PHE A 817 75.44 -81.51 61.53
CA PHE A 817 74.97 -80.15 61.76
C PHE A 817 73.67 -79.86 61.02
N PHE A 818 72.81 -79.01 61.60
CA PHE A 818 71.70 -78.38 60.87
C PHE A 818 72.27 -77.39 59.82
N PRO A 819 71.57 -77.14 58.70
CA PRO A 819 71.93 -76.09 57.75
C PRO A 819 72.19 -74.73 58.42
N GLN A 820 73.35 -74.16 58.10
CA GLN A 820 73.74 -72.81 58.49
C GLN A 820 73.01 -71.78 57.62
N THR A 821 72.68 -70.64 58.19
CA THR A 821 72.14 -69.47 57.48
C THR A 821 73.09 -68.30 57.68
N GLU A 822 72.86 -67.19 56.96
CA GLU A 822 73.70 -65.99 56.96
C GLU A 822 73.59 -65.17 58.28
N THR A 823 72.88 -65.67 59.29
CA THR A 823 72.67 -64.99 60.57
C THR A 823 73.86 -65.23 61.51
N GLU A 824 74.39 -64.19 62.13
CA GLU A 824 75.55 -64.29 63.03
C GLU A 824 75.28 -65.19 64.26
N TRP A 825 74.09 -65.07 64.87
CA TRP A 825 73.69 -65.87 66.03
C TRP A 825 72.17 -66.06 66.14
N TYR A 826 71.78 -67.11 66.87
CA TYR A 826 70.41 -67.39 67.28
C TYR A 826 70.15 -67.00 68.74
N TRP A 827 68.98 -66.42 69.00
CA TRP A 827 68.46 -66.16 70.33
C TRP A 827 68.06 -67.46 71.04
N THR A 828 68.44 -67.59 72.32
CA THR A 828 68.00 -68.67 73.21
C THR A 828 66.92 -68.18 74.18
N SER A 829 66.34 -69.06 74.98
CA SER A 829 65.46 -68.71 76.10
C SER A 829 66.21 -68.20 77.35
N GLU A 830 67.54 -68.21 77.36
CA GLU A 830 68.38 -67.98 78.54
C GLU A 830 68.75 -66.50 78.70
N SER A 831 67.75 -65.67 79.06
CA SER A 831 67.95 -64.26 79.41
C SER A 831 68.23 -64.06 80.91
N PHE A 832 69.26 -63.30 81.25
CA PHE A 832 69.65 -62.99 82.63
C PHE A 832 70.22 -61.56 82.76
N ALA A 833 70.36 -61.08 84.00
CA ALA A 833 70.98 -59.79 84.29
C ALA A 833 72.51 -59.94 84.43
N ARG A 834 73.26 -59.04 83.78
CA ARG A 834 74.72 -58.93 83.89
C ARG A 834 75.06 -57.48 84.27
N GLY A 835 75.11 -57.22 85.57
CA GLY A 835 75.03 -55.84 86.09
C GLY A 835 73.66 -55.24 85.80
N TYR A 836 73.61 -53.98 85.38
CA TYR A 836 72.37 -53.26 85.06
C TYR A 836 71.77 -53.60 83.68
N HIS A 837 72.43 -54.43 82.87
CA HIS A 837 71.95 -54.82 81.54
C HIS A 837 71.36 -56.22 81.54
N ARG A 838 70.25 -56.42 80.82
CA ARG A 838 69.80 -57.76 80.43
C ARG A 838 70.57 -58.24 79.22
N VAL A 839 71.07 -59.47 79.31
CA VAL A 839 71.73 -60.18 78.21
C VAL A 839 71.06 -61.54 78.04
N VAL A 840 71.13 -62.07 76.83
CA VAL A 840 70.68 -63.43 76.50
C VAL A 840 71.89 -64.21 76.03
N ASP A 841 72.04 -65.45 76.46
CA ASP A 841 72.98 -66.34 75.80
C ASP A 841 72.52 -66.60 74.35
N VAL A 842 73.49 -66.64 73.43
CA VAL A 842 73.26 -66.84 72.01
C VAL A 842 74.16 -67.95 71.49
N VAL A 843 73.70 -68.64 70.45
CA VAL A 843 74.52 -69.65 69.77
C VAL A 843 74.91 -69.10 68.39
N THR A 844 76.21 -68.91 68.17
CA THR A 844 76.75 -68.52 66.87
C THR A 844 76.58 -69.65 65.86
N THR A 845 76.33 -69.31 64.60
CA THR A 845 76.07 -70.31 63.54
C THR A 845 77.34 -70.97 62.99
N THR A 846 78.51 -70.52 63.44
CA THR A 846 79.83 -71.06 63.11
C THR A 846 80.00 -72.51 63.58
N ARG A 847 80.56 -73.37 62.71
CA ARG A 847 80.82 -74.78 63.01
C ARG A 847 82.11 -74.95 63.83
N GLU A 848 82.04 -74.61 65.10
CA GLU A 848 83.09 -74.85 66.09
C GLU A 848 82.78 -76.11 66.90
N THR A 849 83.77 -76.98 67.11
CA THR A 849 83.66 -78.16 67.97
C THR A 849 83.84 -77.86 69.46
N VAL A 850 84.12 -76.60 69.81
CA VAL A 850 84.22 -76.11 71.19
C VAL A 850 83.11 -75.08 71.42
N PHE A 851 82.10 -75.43 72.22
CA PHE A 851 81.01 -74.52 72.55
C PHE A 851 81.43 -73.52 73.63
N GLN A 852 81.73 -72.28 73.23
CA GLN A 852 81.86 -71.15 74.16
C GLN A 852 80.50 -70.45 74.31
N ARG A 853 80.07 -70.22 75.55
CA ARG A 853 78.89 -69.40 75.86
C ARG A 853 79.19 -67.94 75.55
N VAL A 854 78.43 -67.36 74.62
CA VAL A 854 78.47 -65.94 74.26
C VAL A 854 77.11 -65.33 74.61
N SER A 855 77.11 -64.20 75.32
CA SER A 855 75.88 -63.47 75.63
C SER A 855 75.81 -62.14 74.87
N LYS A 856 74.61 -61.73 74.44
CA LYS A 856 74.35 -60.47 73.73
C LYS A 856 73.24 -59.66 74.44
N PRO A 857 73.30 -58.32 74.46
CA PRO A 857 72.19 -57.49 74.94
C PRO A 857 70.88 -57.73 74.19
N GLU A 858 69.74 -57.64 74.90
CA GLU A 858 68.39 -57.94 74.36
C GLU A 858 67.94 -57.05 73.18
N ASP A 859 68.56 -55.88 73.00
CA ASP A 859 68.25 -54.89 71.95
C ASP A 859 69.00 -55.10 70.63
N ARG A 860 69.97 -56.02 70.59
CA ARG A 860 70.73 -56.31 69.36
C ARG A 860 69.87 -57.01 68.31
N CYS A 861 70.31 -56.98 67.06
CA CYS A 861 69.65 -57.71 65.97
C CYS A 861 70.15 -59.16 65.97
N GLY A 862 69.24 -60.13 66.08
CA GLY A 862 69.56 -61.57 66.04
C GLY A 862 68.48 -62.37 65.33
N ALA A 863 68.69 -63.67 65.18
CA ALA A 863 67.75 -64.57 64.50
C ALA A 863 67.07 -65.53 65.46
N VAL A 864 65.97 -66.15 65.03
CA VAL A 864 65.30 -67.24 65.75
C VAL A 864 65.08 -68.42 64.84
N ARG A 865 65.70 -69.56 65.18
CA ARG A 865 65.20 -70.88 64.80
C ARG A 865 64.32 -71.38 65.94
N ALA A 866 63.02 -71.45 65.72
CA ALA A 866 62.07 -71.84 66.75
C ALA A 866 62.12 -73.36 66.98
N VAL A 867 61.82 -73.80 68.20
CA VAL A 867 61.73 -75.22 68.56
C VAL A 867 60.42 -75.50 69.28
N ARG A 868 59.93 -76.73 69.16
CA ARG A 868 58.84 -77.30 69.97
C ARG A 868 59.15 -78.76 70.32
N ARG A 869 58.36 -79.30 71.23
CA ARG A 869 58.25 -80.75 71.52
C ARG A 869 56.89 -81.27 71.04
#